data_AF-A0A944LS34-F1
#
_entry.id   AF-A0A944LS34-F1
#
_cell.length_a   1.000
_cell.length_b   1.000
_cell.length_c   1.000
_cell.angle_alpha   90.00
_cell.angle_beta   90.00
_cell.angle_gamma   90.00
#
_symmetry.space_group_name_H-M   'P 1'
#
loop_
_entity.id
_entity.type
_entity.pdbx_description
1 polymer ?
#
loop_
_entity_poly.entity_id
_entity_poly.type
_entity_poly.pdbx_seq_one_letter_code
_entity_poly.pdbx_strand_id
1 'polypeptide(L)'
;MSQPVLSPTLSELLQEWLPRQRWFPVKSADFALQQVGSLALEDRAGHAHLEVFLLAATSRTVDGGQRTDVVQVPLSYRAAPLTGMERALVGHVNGTGSGPEWIYDAVHDPAFVSAWLELIRNGAATAAGSATGYRAPSNYRLPTAHGVVKVLSGEQSNSSVIVDDGESAAIVKFFRVLSEGKNPEVEVGAALSAAGTAEVPATLGWVSGEWELPGDSRQVQGELAVAHEFLAGGRDAWRLAVDAARTGTDFTAEAHALGAATATVHRRLAEALGQSEETVPGRAIAPGVAQRVRQAWTEAGAAVGPYAAALDALLAELDGVAAGPLQRIHGDLHLGQILQVPGHGGEAERWAILDFEGEPLRPILERNLPDVPLRDVVGMLRSFDYAAGAAEREYQGARVPESWVDDCADAFLAGYSSVTAGTIDRRSPLFVALWLDKALYEVVYELRNRPDWLAIPVNAARQVLSGKSTGDQAGAASEGNKMTGSARTDRPHVPLHVDADTLARVANGEHHAPHSVLGAHLDDHGHVTIRTVKHLASSVSVVTAADSVPMTHEADGVWAAVLDPLQPGHVPDYRLEVTYPGVEPLTVDEPYRYLPTVGEVDLHLIGEGRHEKLWEVLGAHVQHYKSSLGDVDGVSFAVWAPNAQAVRVKGDFNAWDGREHSLRSLGSSGVWEVFLPGVLAGACYKFEIRTKEGYWVEKADPMAFGTEVPPLTASKVVEPSYSFKDSEWMEARAQRDPHNSPMSVYEVHLGSWRLGLSYRELAKELVEYVKWLGFTHVEFMPVAEHPFGGSWGYQVTSYFAPTSRFGHPDEFRFLVDALHQAGIGVLLDWVPAHFPKDAWALAQFDGQPLYEHADPNLGEHPDWGTLIFDFGRTEVRNFLVANALYWLDEFHIDGLRVDAVASMLYLDYSREDGQWQPNRFGGRENLEAISFLQEVNATVYKTHPGAVMIAEESTAFPGVTAPTSHGGLGFGLKWNMGWMHDSLKYASEDPVNRKWHHGTLTFSLVYAFTENFLLPISHDEVVHGKGSMLRKMPGDRWQQLANLRTFLAYQWAHPGKQLIFMGTEFGQEAEWSEQHGLDWWLADIPAHRGMQLLTKDLNEVYSSTPALYSRDNEPGGFQWINGGDADRNVLTFVRWDTKGNPLVCAVNFSGGPHVGYELGVPSAGAWTEVLNTDAAAYGGSGVLNSGQLTASPEGLHGQPATLTVTLPPLGAAYFKPSPSAAS
;
A
#
# COMPACT_ATOMS: atom_id res chain seq x y z
N MET A 1 -29.71 -36.37 7.73
CA MET A 1 -29.64 -35.64 6.45
C MET A 1 -29.05 -36.59 5.41
N SER A 2 -29.53 -36.57 4.16
CA SER A 2 -28.89 -37.30 3.06
C SER A 2 -27.51 -36.71 2.77
N GLN A 3 -26.57 -37.52 2.26
CA GLN A 3 -25.26 -37.00 1.84
C GLN A 3 -25.44 -35.95 0.72
N PRO A 4 -24.72 -34.81 0.76
CA PRO A 4 -24.72 -33.82 -0.31
C PRO A 4 -24.34 -34.44 -1.66
N VAL A 5 -25.03 -34.02 -2.73
CA VAL A 5 -24.77 -34.46 -4.11
C VAL A 5 -24.32 -33.26 -4.92
N LEU A 6 -23.15 -33.38 -5.55
CA LEU A 6 -22.55 -32.36 -6.40
C LEU A 6 -23.45 -32.13 -7.62
N SER A 7 -24.07 -30.96 -7.69
CA SER A 7 -24.91 -30.59 -8.83
C SER A 7 -24.05 -30.26 -10.07
N PRO A 8 -24.57 -30.42 -11.30
CA PRO A 8 -23.85 -30.02 -12.51
C PRO A 8 -23.42 -28.55 -12.49
N THR A 9 -24.29 -27.67 -12.00
CA THR A 9 -24.02 -26.22 -11.90
C THR A 9 -22.92 -25.90 -10.89
N LEU A 10 -22.88 -26.60 -9.75
CA LEU A 10 -21.79 -26.45 -8.78
C LEU A 10 -20.47 -27.02 -9.34
N SER A 11 -20.53 -28.13 -10.08
CA SER A 11 -19.35 -28.69 -10.74
C SER A 11 -18.72 -27.71 -11.74
N GLU A 12 -19.52 -26.99 -12.52
CA GLU A 12 -19.05 -25.94 -13.44
C GLU A 12 -18.36 -24.78 -12.69
N LEU A 13 -18.97 -24.28 -11.62
CA LEU A 13 -18.38 -23.24 -10.78
C LEU A 13 -17.03 -23.68 -10.18
N LEU A 14 -16.95 -24.92 -9.70
CA LEU A 14 -15.72 -25.47 -9.13
C LEU A 14 -14.64 -25.70 -10.18
N GLN A 15 -14.98 -26.07 -11.42
CA GLN A 15 -14.01 -26.19 -12.52
C GLN A 15 -13.34 -24.85 -12.84
N GLU A 16 -14.04 -23.73 -12.71
CA GLU A 16 -13.47 -22.40 -12.90
C GLU A 16 -12.70 -21.91 -11.66
N TRP A 17 -13.23 -22.16 -10.46
CA TRP A 17 -12.69 -21.61 -9.22
C TRP A 17 -11.42 -22.34 -8.73
N LEU A 18 -11.37 -23.68 -8.83
CA LEU A 18 -10.28 -24.50 -8.29
C LEU A 18 -8.89 -24.17 -8.88
N PRO A 19 -8.70 -24.01 -10.21
CA PRO A 19 -7.39 -23.68 -10.78
C PRO A 19 -6.79 -22.35 -10.29
N ARG A 20 -7.63 -21.41 -9.84
CA ARG A 20 -7.21 -20.12 -9.28
C ARG A 20 -6.67 -20.24 -7.85
N GLN A 21 -6.94 -21.36 -7.17
CA GLN A 21 -6.51 -21.58 -5.79
C GLN A 21 -5.06 -22.05 -5.73
N ARG A 22 -4.27 -21.47 -4.81
CA ARG A 22 -2.85 -21.85 -4.64
C ARG A 22 -2.68 -23.31 -4.24
N TRP A 23 -3.53 -23.81 -3.34
CA TRP A 23 -3.50 -25.18 -2.82
C TRP A 23 -3.93 -26.26 -3.82
N PHE A 24 -4.61 -25.88 -4.92
CA PHE A 24 -5.14 -26.86 -5.85
C PHE A 24 -4.02 -27.43 -6.76
N PRO A 25 -3.84 -28.76 -6.86
CA PRO A 25 -2.69 -29.38 -7.51
C PRO A 25 -2.70 -29.26 -9.05
N VAL A 26 -3.85 -28.96 -9.67
CA VAL A 26 -3.98 -28.84 -11.12
C VAL A 26 -4.15 -27.37 -11.53
N LYS A 27 -3.15 -26.79 -12.19
CA LYS A 27 -3.20 -25.38 -12.63
C LYS A 27 -3.78 -25.18 -14.03
N SER A 28 -4.11 -26.25 -14.74
CA SER A 28 -4.80 -26.19 -16.02
C SER A 28 -6.32 -26.29 -15.83
N ALA A 29 -7.08 -25.78 -16.80
CA ALA A 29 -8.52 -26.01 -16.87
C ALA A 29 -8.89 -27.40 -17.44
N ASP A 30 -7.91 -28.23 -17.81
CA ASP A 30 -8.11 -29.55 -18.43
C ASP A 30 -7.99 -30.67 -17.38
N PHE A 31 -9.04 -30.84 -16.58
CA PHE A 31 -9.19 -31.93 -15.61
C PHE A 31 -10.64 -32.37 -15.44
N ALA A 32 -10.84 -33.62 -15.04
CA ALA A 32 -12.15 -34.17 -14.70
C ALA A 32 -12.37 -34.14 -13.19
N LEU A 33 -13.57 -33.72 -12.75
CA LEU A 33 -14.00 -33.77 -11.36
C LEU A 33 -15.00 -34.92 -11.14
N GLN A 34 -14.75 -35.70 -10.08
CA GLN A 34 -15.67 -36.73 -9.60
C GLN A 34 -15.87 -36.58 -8.09
N GLN A 35 -17.12 -36.53 -7.62
CA GLN A 35 -17.39 -36.61 -6.18
C GLN A 35 -17.08 -38.02 -5.68
N VAL A 36 -16.25 -38.10 -4.64
CA VAL A 36 -15.84 -39.36 -3.97
C VAL A 36 -16.29 -39.44 -2.52
N GLY A 37 -16.73 -38.32 -1.95
CA GLY A 37 -17.31 -38.26 -0.62
C GLY A 37 -17.95 -36.90 -0.38
N SER A 38 -18.77 -36.82 0.66
CA SER A 38 -19.30 -35.56 1.15
C SER A 38 -19.71 -35.67 2.62
N LEU A 39 -19.75 -34.53 3.28
CA LEU A 39 -20.26 -34.40 4.65
C LEU A 39 -21.05 -33.10 4.76
N ALA A 40 -22.08 -33.14 5.60
CA ALA A 40 -22.87 -31.97 5.97
C ALA A 40 -22.59 -31.66 7.44
N LEU A 41 -22.45 -30.38 7.76
CA LEU A 41 -22.32 -29.91 9.14
C LEU A 41 -23.58 -29.18 9.56
N GLU A 42 -23.84 -29.22 10.86
CA GLU A 42 -24.90 -28.43 11.47
C GLU A 42 -24.32 -27.10 11.97
N ASP A 43 -24.76 -25.99 11.40
CA ASP A 43 -24.59 -24.67 12.02
C ASP A 43 -25.64 -24.52 13.13
N ARG A 44 -25.22 -24.64 14.39
CA ARG A 44 -26.11 -24.49 15.55
C ARG A 44 -26.74 -23.11 15.65
N ALA A 45 -26.14 -22.09 15.03
CA ALA A 45 -26.69 -20.74 15.01
C ALA A 45 -27.71 -20.55 13.86
N GLY A 46 -27.79 -21.49 12.92
CA GLY A 46 -28.78 -21.51 11.83
C GLY A 46 -28.57 -20.43 10.76
N HIS A 47 -27.35 -19.91 10.64
CA HIS A 47 -27.03 -18.82 9.72
C HIS A 47 -26.52 -19.31 8.35
N ALA A 48 -25.95 -20.51 8.28
CA ALA A 48 -25.42 -21.12 7.05
C ALA A 48 -25.89 -22.55 6.86
N HIS A 49 -26.02 -22.95 5.60
CA HIS A 49 -25.96 -24.36 5.21
C HIS A 49 -24.51 -24.70 4.87
N LEU A 50 -23.95 -25.76 5.48
CA LEU A 50 -22.52 -26.06 5.48
C LEU A 50 -22.29 -27.46 4.90
N GLU A 51 -21.55 -27.53 3.80
CA GLU A 51 -21.21 -28.80 3.14
C GLU A 51 -19.71 -28.87 2.88
N VAL A 52 -19.13 -30.07 2.92
CA VAL A 52 -17.78 -30.29 2.44
C VAL A 52 -17.81 -31.42 1.43
N PHE A 53 -17.31 -31.13 0.23
CA PHE A 53 -17.18 -32.09 -0.85
C PHE A 53 -15.76 -32.64 -0.88
N LEU A 54 -15.66 -33.96 -1.03
CA LEU A 54 -14.41 -34.64 -1.31
C LEU A 54 -14.43 -35.01 -2.78
N LEU A 55 -13.54 -34.39 -3.57
CA LEU A 55 -13.55 -34.45 -5.02
C LEU A 55 -12.25 -35.04 -5.55
N ALA A 56 -12.33 -35.99 -6.47
CA ALA A 56 -11.20 -36.48 -7.22
C ALA A 56 -11.01 -35.64 -8.48
N ALA A 57 -9.86 -34.98 -8.59
CA ALA A 57 -9.44 -34.21 -9.75
C ALA A 57 -8.44 -35.02 -10.57
N THR A 58 -8.80 -35.38 -11.80
CA THR A 58 -7.96 -36.18 -12.70
C THR A 58 -7.44 -35.32 -13.86
N SER A 59 -6.12 -35.19 -13.99
CA SER A 59 -5.44 -34.39 -15.03
C SER A 59 -4.41 -35.23 -15.81
N ARG A 60 -4.01 -34.76 -17.00
CA ARG A 60 -2.91 -35.38 -17.77
C ARG A 60 -1.55 -34.89 -17.29
N THR A 61 -0.61 -35.81 -17.14
CA THR A 61 0.78 -35.50 -16.80
C THR A 61 1.60 -35.21 -18.07
N VAL A 62 2.75 -34.52 -17.89
CA VAL A 62 3.62 -34.04 -19.00
C VAL A 62 4.19 -35.19 -19.85
N ASP A 63 4.31 -36.38 -19.28
CA ASP A 63 4.72 -37.63 -19.93
C ASP A 63 3.57 -38.39 -20.62
N GLY A 64 2.35 -37.83 -20.62
CA GLY A 64 1.16 -38.42 -21.24
C GLY A 64 0.37 -39.40 -20.36
N GLY A 65 0.75 -39.55 -19.08
CA GLY A 65 0.00 -40.31 -18.07
C GLY A 65 -1.23 -39.57 -17.52
N GLN A 66 -1.91 -40.20 -16.56
CA GLN A 66 -3.00 -39.58 -15.78
C GLN A 66 -2.59 -39.52 -14.30
N ARG A 67 -2.89 -38.39 -13.66
CA ARG A 67 -2.73 -38.18 -12.22
C ARG A 67 -4.07 -37.82 -11.61
N THR A 68 -4.43 -38.47 -10.50
CA THR A 68 -5.65 -38.20 -9.74
C THR A 68 -5.30 -37.80 -8.32
N ASP A 69 -5.74 -36.61 -7.90
CA ASP A 69 -5.60 -36.11 -6.52
C ASP A 69 -6.99 -35.94 -5.90
N VAL A 70 -7.15 -36.32 -4.63
CA VAL A 70 -8.41 -36.09 -3.89
C VAL A 70 -8.28 -34.78 -3.13
N VAL A 71 -9.27 -33.89 -3.28
CA VAL A 71 -9.28 -32.57 -2.63
C VAL A 71 -10.51 -32.36 -1.77
N GLN A 72 -10.34 -31.63 -0.68
CA GLN A 72 -11.41 -31.20 0.22
C GLN A 72 -11.86 -29.78 -0.15
N VAL A 73 -13.15 -29.62 -0.45
CA VAL A 73 -13.78 -28.34 -0.83
C VAL A 73 -14.94 -28.03 0.14
N PRO A 74 -14.66 -27.31 1.25
CA PRO A 74 -15.67 -26.78 2.15
C PRO A 74 -16.43 -25.61 1.52
N LEU A 75 -17.75 -25.68 1.53
CA LEU A 75 -18.66 -24.68 0.99
C LEU A 75 -19.70 -24.24 2.04
N SER A 76 -19.86 -22.94 2.17
CA SER A 76 -20.94 -22.34 2.97
C SER A 76 -21.92 -21.65 2.03
N TYR A 77 -23.20 -22.01 2.17
CA TYR A 77 -24.30 -21.44 1.40
C TYR A 77 -25.06 -20.44 2.27
N ARG A 78 -25.21 -19.22 1.76
CA ARG A 78 -25.82 -18.10 2.47
C ARG A 78 -26.94 -17.50 1.62
N ALA A 79 -28.05 -17.16 2.26
CA ALA A 79 -29.18 -16.49 1.62
C ALA A 79 -28.89 -15.01 1.26
N ALA A 80 -27.81 -14.43 1.83
CA ALA A 80 -27.35 -13.07 1.59
C ALA A 80 -25.82 -13.05 1.53
N PRO A 81 -25.22 -12.09 0.81
CA PRO A 81 -23.76 -12.02 0.69
C PRO A 81 -23.10 -11.63 2.02
N LEU A 82 -21.94 -12.22 2.32
CA LEU A 82 -21.11 -11.89 3.48
C LEU A 82 -20.18 -10.70 3.15
N THR A 83 -20.28 -9.63 3.94
CA THR A 83 -19.43 -8.44 3.80
C THR A 83 -17.95 -8.77 4.03
N GLY A 84 -17.05 -8.35 3.13
CA GLY A 84 -15.60 -8.56 3.26
C GLY A 84 -15.10 -9.97 2.88
N MET A 85 -15.97 -10.83 2.31
CA MET A 85 -15.62 -12.21 1.90
C MET A 85 -15.53 -12.39 0.39
N GLU A 86 -15.25 -11.32 -0.36
CA GLU A 86 -15.23 -11.34 -1.83
C GLU A 86 -14.13 -12.26 -2.37
N ARG A 87 -12.98 -12.31 -1.69
CA ARG A 87 -11.87 -13.21 -2.05
C ARG A 87 -12.19 -14.69 -1.80
N ALA A 88 -13.20 -14.98 -0.98
CA ALA A 88 -13.65 -16.33 -0.68
C ALA A 88 -14.88 -16.75 -1.50
N LEU A 89 -15.41 -15.88 -2.37
CA LEU A 89 -16.59 -16.17 -3.17
C LEU A 89 -16.27 -17.24 -4.24
N VAL A 90 -17.03 -18.33 -4.22
CA VAL A 90 -16.97 -19.40 -5.24
C VAL A 90 -17.93 -19.09 -6.39
N GLY A 91 -19.11 -18.55 -6.08
CA GLY A 91 -20.10 -18.14 -7.08
C GLY A 91 -21.51 -18.03 -6.49
N HIS A 92 -22.51 -17.96 -7.37
CA HIS A 92 -23.92 -17.91 -7.00
C HIS A 92 -24.74 -18.92 -7.81
N VAL A 93 -25.74 -19.54 -7.16
CA VAL A 93 -26.71 -20.42 -7.84
C VAL A 93 -28.13 -19.98 -7.54
N ASN A 94 -28.99 -20.01 -8.55
CA ASN A 94 -30.41 -19.71 -8.38
C ASN A 94 -31.12 -20.95 -7.82
N GLY A 95 -31.48 -20.93 -6.53
CA GLY A 95 -32.20 -22.03 -5.89
C GLY A 95 -33.60 -22.22 -6.49
N THR A 96 -34.12 -23.45 -6.43
CA THR A 96 -35.44 -23.82 -6.98
C THR A 96 -36.63 -23.37 -6.11
N GLY A 97 -36.43 -22.53 -5.08
CA GLY A 97 -37.54 -22.04 -4.24
C GLY A 97 -37.28 -20.95 -3.18
N SER A 98 -36.04 -20.52 -2.92
CA SER A 98 -35.73 -19.58 -1.80
C SER A 98 -34.83 -18.37 -2.15
N GLY A 99 -34.59 -18.08 -3.43
CA GLY A 99 -33.73 -16.96 -3.87
C GLY A 99 -32.32 -17.41 -4.29
N PRO A 100 -31.43 -16.49 -4.68
CA PRO A 100 -30.04 -16.80 -5.03
C PRO A 100 -29.26 -17.19 -3.76
N GLU A 101 -28.57 -18.32 -3.81
CA GLU A 101 -27.66 -18.76 -2.75
C GLU A 101 -26.23 -18.38 -3.11
N TRP A 102 -25.59 -17.63 -2.20
CA TRP A 102 -24.19 -17.24 -2.31
C TRP A 102 -23.32 -18.34 -1.73
N ILE A 103 -22.34 -18.81 -2.53
CA ILE A 103 -21.45 -19.91 -2.17
C ILE A 103 -20.06 -19.36 -1.90
N TYR A 104 -19.53 -19.62 -0.72
CA TYR A 104 -18.18 -19.22 -0.31
C TYR A 104 -17.31 -20.43 0.04
N ASP A 105 -15.99 -20.29 -0.07
CA ASP A 105 -15.03 -21.21 0.53
C ASP A 105 -15.16 -21.12 2.05
N ALA A 106 -15.71 -22.18 2.63
CA ALA A 106 -16.22 -22.13 4.00
C ALA A 106 -15.12 -21.93 5.04
N VAL A 107 -13.84 -22.16 4.71
CA VAL A 107 -12.75 -21.90 5.67
C VAL A 107 -12.65 -20.43 6.08
N HIS A 108 -13.16 -19.53 5.25
CA HIS A 108 -13.25 -18.10 5.54
C HIS A 108 -14.48 -17.75 6.39
N ASP A 109 -15.45 -18.66 6.49
CA ASP A 109 -16.71 -18.45 7.19
C ASP A 109 -16.62 -18.91 8.68
N PRO A 110 -16.80 -18.00 9.65
CA PRO A 110 -16.78 -18.35 11.07
C PRO A 110 -17.76 -19.45 11.48
N ALA A 111 -18.91 -19.56 10.79
CA ALA A 111 -19.89 -20.61 11.11
C ALA A 111 -19.34 -22.00 10.81
N PHE A 112 -18.60 -22.16 9.70
CA PHE A 112 -17.94 -23.40 9.35
C PHE A 112 -16.84 -23.76 10.34
N VAL A 113 -15.95 -22.80 10.64
CA VAL A 113 -14.86 -23.01 11.60
C VAL A 113 -15.41 -23.38 12.98
N SER A 114 -16.51 -22.73 13.40
CA SER A 114 -17.23 -23.06 14.64
C SER A 114 -17.74 -24.50 14.65
N ALA A 115 -18.43 -24.91 13.59
CA ALA A 115 -18.97 -26.27 13.46
C ALA A 115 -17.85 -27.32 13.50
N TRP A 116 -16.69 -27.03 12.88
CA TRP A 116 -15.52 -27.91 12.90
C TRP A 116 -14.90 -28.03 14.30
N LEU A 117 -14.72 -26.91 15.02
CA LEU A 117 -14.20 -26.93 16.40
C LEU A 117 -15.15 -27.62 17.38
N GLU A 118 -16.47 -27.48 17.18
CA GLU A 118 -17.48 -28.22 17.95
C GLU A 118 -17.42 -29.73 17.69
N LEU A 119 -17.17 -30.14 16.45
CA LEU A 119 -16.99 -31.56 16.12
C LEU A 119 -15.80 -32.15 16.89
N ILE A 120 -14.67 -31.44 16.92
CA ILE A 120 -13.48 -31.79 17.71
C ILE A 120 -13.80 -31.82 19.21
N ARG A 121 -14.41 -30.74 19.73
CA ARG A 121 -14.71 -30.56 21.16
C ARG A 121 -15.58 -31.68 21.72
N ASN A 122 -16.58 -32.11 20.96
CA ASN A 122 -17.54 -33.13 21.38
C ASN A 122 -17.06 -34.57 21.13
N GLY A 123 -15.97 -34.76 20.39
CA GLY A 123 -15.49 -36.09 20.01
C GLY A 123 -16.54 -36.89 19.22
N ALA A 124 -17.35 -36.19 18.42
CA ALA A 124 -18.56 -36.75 17.81
C ALA A 124 -18.34 -37.11 16.34
N ALA A 125 -19.12 -38.06 15.84
CA ALA A 125 -19.26 -38.32 14.41
C ALA A 125 -20.35 -37.43 13.80
N THR A 126 -20.20 -37.05 12.53
CA THR A 126 -21.26 -36.39 11.77
C THR A 126 -22.50 -37.30 11.66
N ALA A 127 -23.68 -36.73 11.41
CA ALA A 127 -24.93 -37.50 11.38
C ALA A 127 -24.95 -38.64 10.33
N ALA A 128 -24.13 -38.54 9.29
CA ALA A 128 -23.96 -39.58 8.26
C ALA A 128 -22.79 -40.54 8.53
N GLY A 129 -22.03 -40.32 9.61
CA GLY A 129 -20.85 -41.12 9.99
C GLY A 129 -19.60 -40.88 9.14
N SER A 130 -19.65 -39.96 8.15
CA SER A 130 -18.57 -39.75 7.17
C SER A 130 -17.37 -38.96 7.69
N ALA A 131 -17.48 -38.35 8.88
CA ALA A 131 -16.35 -37.71 9.55
C ALA A 131 -16.50 -37.79 11.08
N THR A 132 -15.38 -37.86 11.80
CA THR A 132 -15.32 -37.93 13.27
C THR A 132 -14.30 -36.95 13.80
N GLY A 133 -14.71 -36.15 14.80
CA GLY A 133 -13.81 -35.27 15.54
C GLY A 133 -13.14 -36.01 16.70
N TYR A 134 -11.87 -35.69 16.94
CA TYR A 134 -11.07 -36.27 18.02
C TYR A 134 -10.45 -35.15 18.84
N ARG A 135 -10.70 -35.15 20.15
CA ARG A 135 -10.08 -34.22 21.08
C ARG A 135 -8.77 -34.79 21.61
N ALA A 136 -7.68 -34.04 21.49
CA ALA A 136 -6.41 -34.44 22.05
C ALA A 136 -6.40 -34.24 23.58
N PRO A 137 -5.68 -35.08 24.34
CA PRO A 137 -5.48 -34.89 25.77
C PRO A 137 -4.48 -33.76 26.00
N SER A 138 -4.95 -32.51 26.04
CA SER A 138 -4.13 -31.32 26.32
C SER A 138 -4.75 -30.47 27.43
N ASN A 139 -3.89 -29.72 28.15
CA ASN A 139 -4.31 -28.73 29.14
C ASN A 139 -4.79 -27.41 28.49
N TYR A 140 -4.71 -27.32 27.17
CA TYR A 140 -5.07 -26.15 26.39
C TYR A 140 -6.55 -26.17 26.06
N ARG A 141 -7.18 -24.99 26.15
CA ARG A 141 -8.58 -24.82 25.80
C ARG A 141 -8.72 -24.65 24.29
N LEU A 142 -9.66 -25.38 23.70
CA LEU A 142 -10.09 -25.19 22.32
C LEU A 142 -11.00 -23.94 22.25
N PRO A 143 -10.63 -22.90 21.49
CA PRO A 143 -11.38 -21.64 21.45
C PRO A 143 -12.77 -21.82 20.84
N THR A 144 -13.68 -20.90 21.15
CA THR A 144 -14.99 -20.77 20.49
C THR A 144 -14.87 -19.83 19.30
N ALA A 145 -15.41 -20.20 18.13
CA ALA A 145 -15.25 -19.38 16.91
C ALA A 145 -16.14 -18.12 16.86
N HIS A 146 -16.49 -17.54 18.02
CA HIS A 146 -17.25 -16.28 18.11
C HIS A 146 -16.35 -15.02 18.02
N GLY A 147 -15.03 -15.18 17.88
CA GLY A 147 -14.04 -14.10 17.76
C GLY A 147 -13.45 -13.93 16.35
N VAL A 148 -12.28 -13.28 16.26
CA VAL A 148 -11.63 -12.94 14.98
C VAL A 148 -11.13 -14.21 14.30
N VAL A 149 -11.68 -14.51 13.14
CA VAL A 149 -11.21 -15.58 12.25
C VAL A 149 -10.29 -14.97 11.20
N LYS A 150 -9.00 -15.30 11.26
CA LYS A 150 -8.02 -14.83 10.28
C LYS A 150 -7.46 -16.00 9.50
N VAL A 151 -7.81 -16.09 8.22
CA VAL A 151 -7.18 -17.03 7.30
C VAL A 151 -5.77 -16.54 6.96
N LEU A 152 -4.77 -17.40 7.10
CA LEU A 152 -3.39 -17.06 6.78
C LEU A 152 -3.20 -17.05 5.26
N SER A 153 -2.78 -15.91 4.72
CA SER A 153 -2.43 -15.75 3.32
C SER A 153 -0.96 -16.10 3.10
N GLY A 154 -0.68 -17.13 2.30
CA GLY A 154 0.70 -17.52 1.95
C GLY A 154 0.95 -19.02 1.83
N GLU A 155 0.05 -19.86 2.35
CA GLU A 155 0.22 -21.32 2.30
C GLU A 155 0.05 -21.89 0.89
N GLN A 156 0.95 -22.82 0.53
CA GLN A 156 1.00 -23.40 -0.82
C GLN A 156 0.08 -24.62 -1.01
N SER A 157 -0.24 -25.37 0.06
CA SER A 157 -0.91 -26.69 -0.08
C SER A 157 -2.11 -26.91 0.83
N ASN A 158 -2.27 -26.12 1.90
CA ASN A 158 -3.35 -26.24 2.88
C ASN A 158 -3.97 -24.85 3.17
N SER A 159 -4.98 -24.79 4.03
CA SER A 159 -5.53 -23.52 4.51
C SER A 159 -5.57 -23.49 6.02
N SER A 160 -4.78 -22.60 6.63
CA SER A 160 -4.74 -22.38 8.06
C SER A 160 -5.54 -21.16 8.49
N VAL A 161 -6.22 -21.31 9.62
CA VAL A 161 -7.11 -20.30 10.18
C VAL A 161 -6.74 -20.09 11.65
N ILE A 162 -6.45 -18.84 12.02
CA ILE A 162 -6.29 -18.46 13.42
C ILE A 162 -7.68 -18.14 13.98
N VAL A 163 -7.99 -18.75 15.12
CA VAL A 163 -9.21 -18.54 15.88
C VAL A 163 -8.82 -18.08 17.28
N ASP A 164 -9.27 -16.89 17.65
CA ASP A 164 -9.03 -16.30 18.96
C ASP A 164 -10.35 -15.83 19.57
N ASP A 165 -10.69 -16.34 20.76
CA ASP A 165 -11.90 -15.98 21.50
C ASP A 165 -11.65 -15.01 22.66
N GLY A 166 -10.44 -14.44 22.76
CA GLY A 166 -9.99 -13.54 23.81
C GLY A 166 -9.55 -14.24 25.10
N GLU A 167 -9.85 -15.53 25.26
CA GLU A 167 -9.41 -16.36 26.40
C GLU A 167 -8.43 -17.45 25.96
N SER A 168 -8.52 -17.90 24.72
CA SER A 168 -7.67 -18.92 24.11
C SER A 168 -7.54 -18.68 22.60
N ALA A 169 -6.40 -19.08 22.03
CA ALA A 169 -6.16 -19.00 20.61
C ALA A 169 -5.67 -20.35 20.05
N ALA A 170 -6.14 -20.69 18.85
CA ALA A 170 -5.74 -21.89 18.13
C ALA A 170 -5.50 -21.57 16.66
N ILE A 171 -4.61 -22.34 16.05
CA ILE A 171 -4.46 -22.40 14.59
C ILE A 171 -5.04 -23.71 14.09
N VAL A 172 -5.97 -23.63 13.15
CA VAL A 172 -6.66 -24.77 12.55
C VAL A 172 -6.18 -24.91 11.11
N LYS A 173 -5.49 -26.01 10.80
CA LYS A 173 -5.02 -26.33 9.46
C LYS A 173 -6.02 -27.27 8.79
N PHE A 174 -6.64 -26.83 7.70
CA PHE A 174 -7.51 -27.63 6.86
C PHE A 174 -6.68 -28.27 5.74
N PHE A 175 -6.69 -29.61 5.69
CA PHE A 175 -5.99 -30.34 4.64
C PHE A 175 -6.79 -30.24 3.35
N ARG A 176 -6.21 -29.61 2.33
CA ARG A 176 -6.91 -29.34 1.05
C ARG A 176 -6.69 -30.44 0.04
N VAL A 177 -5.52 -31.07 0.04
CA VAL A 177 -5.24 -32.29 -0.71
C VAL A 177 -5.21 -33.45 0.27
N LEU A 178 -6.13 -34.39 0.10
CA LEU A 178 -6.33 -35.52 1.01
C LEU A 178 -5.51 -36.74 0.58
N SER A 179 -5.15 -37.55 1.55
CA SER A 179 -4.46 -38.82 1.32
C SER A 179 -5.00 -39.89 2.25
N GLU A 180 -5.00 -41.14 1.78
CA GLU A 180 -5.37 -42.30 2.60
C GLU A 180 -4.35 -42.49 3.73
N GLY A 181 -4.85 -42.76 4.94
CA GLY A 181 -4.06 -43.01 6.14
C GLY A 181 -3.93 -41.81 7.07
N LYS A 182 -3.19 -42.01 8.16
CA LYS A 182 -2.94 -40.95 9.16
C LYS A 182 -2.05 -39.87 8.57
N ASN A 183 -2.41 -38.60 8.78
CA ASN A 183 -1.53 -37.50 8.42
C ASN A 183 -0.38 -37.40 9.46
N PRO A 184 0.90 -37.28 9.01
CA PRO A 184 2.05 -37.10 9.90
C PRO A 184 1.87 -35.98 10.93
N GLU A 185 1.28 -34.84 10.54
CA GLU A 185 1.02 -33.70 11.44
C GLU A 185 0.16 -34.10 12.65
N VAL A 186 -0.85 -34.93 12.41
CA VAL A 186 -1.76 -35.44 13.44
C VAL A 186 -1.08 -36.50 14.29
N GLU A 187 -0.46 -37.51 13.68
CA GLU A 187 0.18 -38.62 14.40
C GLU A 187 1.32 -38.13 15.31
N VAL A 188 2.23 -37.34 14.72
CA VAL A 188 3.44 -36.86 15.39
C VAL A 188 3.08 -35.79 16.41
N GLY A 189 2.25 -34.82 16.04
CA GLY A 189 1.79 -33.75 16.93
C GLY A 189 1.03 -34.30 18.15
N ALA A 190 0.10 -35.24 17.94
CA ALA A 190 -0.66 -35.85 19.05
C ALA A 190 0.24 -36.66 19.99
N ALA A 191 1.21 -37.41 19.45
CA ALA A 191 2.16 -38.17 20.26
C ALA A 191 3.06 -37.27 21.12
N LEU A 192 3.60 -36.19 20.53
CA LEU A 192 4.45 -35.22 21.24
C LEU A 192 3.69 -34.42 22.29
N SER A 193 2.43 -34.06 21.98
CA SER A 193 1.53 -33.38 22.91
C SER A 193 1.18 -34.26 24.10
N ALA A 194 0.88 -35.54 23.86
CA ALA A 194 0.63 -36.51 24.93
C ALA A 194 1.88 -36.76 25.81
N ALA A 195 3.08 -36.61 25.23
CA ALA A 195 4.35 -36.68 25.94
C ALA A 195 4.70 -35.39 26.71
N GLY A 196 3.91 -34.31 26.58
CA GLY A 196 4.13 -33.03 27.26
C GLY A 196 5.38 -32.29 26.77
N THR A 197 5.70 -32.39 25.49
CA THR A 197 6.88 -31.77 24.87
C THR A 197 6.66 -30.27 24.72
N ALA A 198 7.55 -29.45 25.29
CA ALA A 198 7.42 -27.99 25.24
C ALA A 198 7.97 -27.38 23.93
N GLU A 199 8.73 -28.17 23.18
CA GLU A 199 9.40 -27.76 21.93
C GLU A 199 8.48 -27.86 20.70
N VAL A 200 7.20 -28.18 20.86
CA VAL A 200 6.19 -28.29 19.80
C VAL A 200 4.87 -27.68 20.28
N PRO A 201 4.10 -26.95 19.44
CA PRO A 201 2.78 -26.47 19.82
C PRO A 201 1.85 -27.63 20.18
N ALA A 202 1.07 -27.49 21.24
CA ALA A 202 0.16 -28.55 21.65
C ALA A 202 -0.93 -28.80 20.60
N THR A 203 -1.07 -30.04 20.12
CA THR A 203 -2.22 -30.48 19.35
C THR A 203 -3.46 -30.48 20.25
N LEU A 204 -4.51 -29.78 19.82
CA LEU A 204 -5.77 -29.62 20.55
C LEU A 204 -6.81 -30.67 20.10
N GLY A 205 -6.74 -31.10 18.84
CA GLY A 205 -7.59 -32.14 18.26
C GLY A 205 -7.56 -32.12 16.74
N TRP A 206 -8.28 -33.04 16.11
CA TRP A 206 -8.32 -33.20 14.65
C TRP A 206 -9.65 -33.79 14.19
N VAL A 207 -9.89 -33.79 12.88
CA VAL A 207 -11.07 -34.40 12.26
C VAL A 207 -10.61 -35.42 11.21
N SER A 208 -11.10 -36.65 11.30
CA SER A 208 -10.92 -37.68 10.27
C SER A 208 -12.17 -37.83 9.41
N GLY A 209 -12.01 -38.19 8.14
CA GLY A 209 -13.11 -38.43 7.20
C GLY A 209 -12.93 -39.72 6.39
N GLU A 210 -14.02 -40.19 5.80
CA GLU A 210 -14.08 -41.38 4.92
C GLU A 210 -14.52 -40.99 3.50
N TRP A 211 -13.89 -41.58 2.48
CA TRP A 211 -14.25 -41.40 1.07
C TRP A 211 -13.94 -42.63 0.21
N GLU A 212 -14.51 -42.68 -0.99
CA GLU A 212 -14.27 -43.75 -1.97
C GLU A 212 -13.02 -43.46 -2.82
N LEU A 213 -12.12 -44.43 -2.98
CA LEU A 213 -10.99 -44.25 -3.90
C LEU A 213 -11.45 -44.23 -5.37
N PRO A 214 -11.01 -43.26 -6.18
CA PRO A 214 -11.30 -43.20 -7.61
C PRO A 214 -10.90 -44.50 -8.32
N GLY A 215 -11.86 -45.15 -8.99
CA GLY A 215 -11.60 -46.34 -9.82
C GLY A 215 -11.41 -47.68 -9.07
N ASP A 216 -11.43 -47.69 -7.73
CA ASP A 216 -11.19 -48.89 -6.90
C ASP A 216 -12.38 -49.24 -5.98
N SER A 217 -13.36 -48.32 -5.83
CA SER A 217 -14.54 -48.47 -4.96
C SER A 217 -14.29 -48.89 -3.50
N ARG A 218 -13.03 -48.92 -3.07
CA ARG A 218 -12.62 -49.11 -1.67
C ARG A 218 -12.91 -47.82 -0.90
N GLN A 219 -13.58 -47.97 0.25
CA GLN A 219 -13.68 -46.90 1.24
C GLN A 219 -12.34 -46.78 1.97
N VAL A 220 -11.84 -45.55 2.06
CA VAL A 220 -10.59 -45.19 2.73
C VAL A 220 -10.85 -44.10 3.76
N GLN A 221 -9.97 -44.02 4.74
CA GLN A 221 -10.02 -43.02 5.81
C GLN A 221 -8.75 -42.17 5.79
N GLY A 222 -8.88 -40.89 6.12
CA GLY A 222 -7.75 -39.99 6.37
C GLY A 222 -8.15 -38.73 7.12
N GLU A 223 -7.17 -37.87 7.40
CA GLU A 223 -7.38 -36.66 8.19
C GLU A 223 -7.79 -35.47 7.33
N LEU A 224 -8.79 -34.71 7.78
CA LEU A 224 -9.38 -33.56 7.09
C LEU A 224 -8.91 -32.21 7.65
N ALA A 225 -8.60 -32.15 8.94
CA ALA A 225 -8.04 -30.96 9.59
C ALA A 225 -7.39 -31.29 10.93
N VAL A 226 -6.52 -30.41 11.41
CA VAL A 226 -5.90 -30.47 12.74
C VAL A 226 -5.88 -29.09 13.38
N ALA A 227 -6.05 -29.02 14.71
CA ALA A 227 -5.99 -27.81 15.49
C ALA A 227 -4.81 -27.86 16.47
N HIS A 228 -3.99 -26.81 16.48
CA HIS A 228 -2.86 -26.64 17.38
C HIS A 228 -3.01 -25.36 18.21
N GLU A 229 -2.28 -25.31 19.33
CA GLU A 229 -2.02 -24.10 20.09
C GLU A 229 -1.46 -23.00 19.16
N PHE A 230 -2.00 -21.79 19.28
CA PHE A 230 -1.45 -20.64 18.58
C PHE A 230 -0.35 -19.96 19.42
N LEU A 231 0.85 -19.86 18.87
CA LEU A 231 2.02 -19.28 19.55
C LEU A 231 2.13 -17.78 19.28
N ALA A 232 1.41 -16.98 20.07
CA ALA A 232 1.41 -15.53 19.94
C ALA A 232 2.80 -14.91 20.25
N GLY A 233 3.22 -13.94 19.44
CA GLY A 233 4.48 -13.21 19.64
C GLY A 233 5.75 -13.98 19.29
N GLY A 234 5.63 -15.13 18.61
CA GLY A 234 6.79 -15.89 18.12
C GLY A 234 7.59 -15.14 17.06
N ARG A 235 8.93 -15.20 17.15
CA ARG A 235 9.86 -14.71 16.12
C ARG A 235 10.26 -15.85 15.20
N ASP A 236 10.30 -15.59 13.90
CA ASP A 236 10.69 -16.55 12.88
C ASP A 236 12.20 -16.85 12.95
N ALA A 237 12.57 -18.12 13.12
CA ALA A 237 13.97 -18.53 13.28
C ALA A 237 14.80 -18.32 12.01
N TRP A 238 14.17 -18.45 10.84
CA TRP A 238 14.82 -18.14 9.56
C TRP A 238 15.19 -16.67 9.48
N ARG A 239 14.27 -15.75 9.83
CA ARG A 239 14.58 -14.31 9.85
C ARG A 239 15.70 -13.97 10.83
N LEU A 240 15.66 -14.55 12.03
CA LEU A 240 16.70 -14.34 13.04
C LEU A 240 18.07 -14.80 12.55
N ALA A 241 18.14 -15.96 11.88
CA ALA A 241 19.38 -16.49 11.33
C ALA A 241 19.89 -15.66 10.14
N VAL A 242 19.01 -15.25 9.22
CA VAL A 242 19.37 -14.39 8.08
C VAL A 242 19.87 -13.02 8.58
N ASP A 243 19.21 -12.41 9.57
CA ASP A 243 19.65 -11.16 10.17
C ASP A 243 21.00 -11.28 10.89
N ALA A 244 21.22 -12.38 11.62
CA ALA A 244 22.49 -12.65 12.26
C ALA A 244 23.61 -12.87 11.24
N ALA A 245 23.38 -13.67 10.20
CA ALA A 245 24.32 -13.89 9.11
C ALA A 245 24.64 -12.56 8.38
N ARG A 246 23.62 -11.81 7.97
CA ARG A 246 23.71 -10.50 7.32
C ARG A 246 24.62 -9.54 8.08
N THR A 247 24.43 -9.44 9.39
CA THR A 247 25.15 -8.50 10.25
C THR A 247 26.49 -9.05 10.76
N GLY A 248 26.79 -10.32 10.50
CA GLY A 248 27.92 -11.05 11.05
C GLY A 248 27.88 -11.21 12.56
N THR A 249 26.67 -11.25 13.13
CA THR A 249 26.45 -11.49 14.56
C THR A 249 26.55 -12.99 14.87
N ASP A 250 27.09 -13.30 16.04
CA ASP A 250 27.15 -14.67 16.56
C ASP A 250 25.74 -15.23 16.80
N PHE A 251 25.46 -16.41 16.22
CA PHE A 251 24.20 -17.15 16.34
C PHE A 251 24.41 -18.54 16.99
N THR A 252 25.59 -18.80 17.55
CA THR A 252 25.95 -20.11 18.09
C THR A 252 25.14 -20.49 19.33
N ALA A 253 24.74 -19.53 20.16
CA ALA A 253 23.91 -19.79 21.33
C ALA A 253 22.50 -20.26 20.93
N GLU A 254 21.91 -19.61 19.94
CA GLU A 254 20.63 -19.95 19.33
C GLU A 254 20.72 -21.29 18.61
N ALA A 255 21.77 -21.51 17.79
CA ALA A 255 22.01 -22.78 17.11
C ALA A 255 22.16 -23.95 18.10
N HIS A 256 22.89 -23.76 19.21
CA HIS A 256 22.99 -24.76 20.28
C HIS A 256 21.63 -25.05 20.92
N ALA A 257 20.83 -24.02 21.20
CA ALA A 257 19.49 -24.20 21.76
C ALA A 257 18.55 -24.94 20.78
N LEU A 258 18.63 -24.63 19.49
CA LEU A 258 17.92 -25.36 18.42
C LEU A 258 18.33 -26.83 18.40
N GLY A 259 19.63 -27.13 18.49
CA GLY A 259 20.14 -28.50 18.55
C GLY A 259 19.57 -29.29 19.73
N ALA A 260 19.55 -28.69 20.92
CA ALA A 260 18.97 -29.30 22.11
C ALA A 260 17.45 -29.52 21.97
N ALA A 261 16.73 -28.58 21.35
CA ALA A 261 15.30 -28.69 21.09
C ALA A 261 14.98 -29.84 20.11
N THR A 262 15.70 -29.91 18.97
CA THR A 262 15.54 -30.99 17.99
C THR A 262 15.84 -32.35 18.61
N ALA A 263 16.92 -32.48 19.38
CA ALA A 263 17.26 -33.72 20.08
C ALA A 263 16.18 -34.12 21.10
N THR A 264 15.58 -33.15 21.80
CA THR A 264 14.48 -33.39 22.72
C THR A 264 13.27 -33.95 21.99
N VAL A 265 12.86 -33.34 20.87
CA VAL A 265 11.77 -33.85 20.04
C VAL A 265 12.07 -35.28 19.55
N HIS A 266 13.25 -35.53 18.99
CA HIS A 266 13.64 -36.87 18.53
C HIS A 266 13.58 -37.92 19.64
N ARG A 267 14.07 -37.60 20.84
CA ARG A 267 14.00 -38.50 22.00
C ARG A 267 12.56 -38.78 22.40
N ARG A 268 11.68 -37.76 22.40
CA ARG A 268 10.26 -37.92 22.71
C ARG A 268 9.53 -38.74 21.66
N LEU A 269 9.87 -38.61 20.38
CA LEU A 269 9.32 -39.46 19.31
C LEU A 269 9.72 -40.92 19.47
N ALA A 270 10.98 -41.19 19.79
CA ALA A 270 11.43 -42.55 20.12
C ALA A 270 10.67 -43.15 21.31
N GLU A 271 10.49 -42.36 22.37
CA GLU A 271 9.77 -42.79 23.57
C GLU A 271 8.28 -43.04 23.30
N ALA A 272 7.63 -42.18 22.49
CA ALA A 272 6.18 -42.22 22.28
C ALA A 272 5.75 -43.18 21.15
N LEU A 273 6.51 -43.25 20.06
CA LEU A 273 6.16 -44.02 18.84
C LEU A 273 7.09 -45.20 18.59
N GLY A 274 8.13 -45.37 19.42
CA GLY A 274 9.07 -46.47 19.36
C GLY A 274 10.19 -46.26 18.35
N GLN A 275 11.16 -47.18 18.41
CA GLN A 275 12.26 -47.28 17.46
C GLN A 275 12.26 -48.64 16.78
N SER A 276 12.78 -48.70 15.58
CA SER A 276 13.01 -49.93 14.83
C SER A 276 14.44 -49.98 14.29
N GLU A 277 14.86 -51.15 13.83
CA GLU A 277 16.13 -51.32 13.10
C GLU A 277 15.81 -51.80 11.69
N GLU A 278 16.76 -51.62 10.76
CA GLU A 278 16.65 -52.20 9.43
C GLU A 278 16.61 -53.74 9.54
N THR A 279 15.63 -54.37 8.89
CA THR A 279 15.52 -55.85 8.84
C THR A 279 16.79 -56.52 8.32
N VAL A 280 17.48 -55.85 7.39
CA VAL A 280 18.84 -56.17 6.97
C VAL A 280 19.64 -54.85 6.95
N PRO A 281 20.70 -54.70 7.77
CA PRO A 281 21.48 -53.47 7.83
C PRO A 281 21.96 -53.00 6.46
N GLY A 282 21.77 -51.71 6.17
CA GLY A 282 22.18 -51.04 4.94
C GLY A 282 21.37 -51.42 3.70
N ARG A 283 20.20 -52.04 3.87
CA ARG A 283 19.34 -52.48 2.75
C ARG A 283 17.99 -51.78 2.68
N ALA A 284 17.66 -50.86 3.59
CA ALA A 284 16.43 -50.09 3.53
C ALA A 284 16.68 -48.60 3.27
N ILE A 285 17.43 -47.92 4.15
CA ILE A 285 17.60 -46.46 4.07
C ILE A 285 18.59 -46.07 2.97
N ALA A 286 19.79 -46.66 2.98
CA ALA A 286 20.85 -46.35 2.01
C ALA A 286 20.40 -46.51 0.54
N PRO A 287 19.74 -47.61 0.13
CA PRO A 287 19.19 -47.73 -1.23
C PRO A 287 18.10 -46.69 -1.53
N GLY A 288 17.25 -46.36 -0.56
CA GLY A 288 16.21 -45.34 -0.71
C GLY A 288 16.77 -43.94 -0.93
N VAL A 289 17.77 -43.55 -0.13
CA VAL A 289 18.52 -42.30 -0.32
C VAL A 289 19.19 -42.28 -1.70
N ALA A 290 19.86 -43.37 -2.08
CA ALA A 290 20.51 -43.46 -3.40
C ALA A 290 19.51 -43.33 -4.57
N GLN A 291 18.33 -43.91 -4.44
CA GLN A 291 17.28 -43.80 -5.44
C GLN A 291 16.79 -42.35 -5.58
N ARG A 292 16.53 -41.67 -4.45
CA ARG A 292 16.07 -40.27 -4.46
C ARG A 292 17.11 -39.32 -5.02
N VAL A 293 18.37 -39.48 -4.60
CA VAL A 293 19.50 -38.72 -5.14
C VAL A 293 19.60 -38.90 -6.66
N ARG A 294 19.48 -40.13 -7.18
CA ARG A 294 19.47 -40.38 -8.64
C ARG A 294 18.27 -39.73 -9.33
N GLN A 295 17.09 -39.77 -8.71
CA GLN A 295 15.88 -39.18 -9.27
C GLN A 295 15.96 -37.65 -9.28
N ALA A 296 16.39 -37.00 -8.20
CA ALA A 296 16.58 -35.56 -8.19
C ALA A 296 17.67 -35.15 -9.19
N TRP A 297 18.72 -35.98 -9.35
CA TRP A 297 19.79 -35.74 -10.32
C TRP A 297 19.34 -35.75 -11.79
N THR A 298 18.28 -36.48 -12.17
CA THR A 298 17.81 -36.45 -13.56
C THR A 298 17.31 -35.07 -13.97
N GLU A 299 16.80 -34.29 -13.02
CA GLU A 299 16.31 -32.93 -13.23
C GLU A 299 17.39 -31.88 -12.89
N ALA A 300 18.09 -32.05 -11.75
CA ALA A 300 19.06 -31.09 -11.24
C ALA A 300 20.46 -31.21 -11.89
N GLY A 301 20.80 -32.36 -12.48
CA GLY A 301 22.17 -32.67 -12.90
C GLY A 301 22.73 -31.70 -13.96
N ALA A 302 21.87 -31.15 -14.82
CA ALA A 302 22.26 -30.14 -15.79
C ALA A 302 22.68 -28.82 -15.11
N ALA A 303 22.00 -28.41 -14.03
CA ALA A 303 22.32 -27.22 -13.25
C ALA A 303 23.57 -27.43 -12.37
N VAL A 304 23.72 -28.62 -11.77
CA VAL A 304 24.83 -28.93 -10.86
C VAL A 304 26.16 -29.11 -11.61
N GLY A 305 26.14 -29.56 -12.87
CA GLY A 305 27.33 -29.66 -13.74
C GLY A 305 27.92 -31.09 -13.83
N PRO A 306 29.15 -31.27 -14.36
CA PRO A 306 29.70 -32.59 -14.74
C PRO A 306 30.13 -33.52 -13.57
N TYR A 307 29.33 -33.65 -12.51
CA TYR A 307 29.66 -34.41 -11.29
C TYR A 307 29.07 -35.83 -11.27
N ALA A 308 28.51 -36.32 -12.39
CA ALA A 308 27.86 -37.63 -12.44
C ALA A 308 28.77 -38.79 -11.97
N ALA A 309 30.06 -38.75 -12.30
CA ALA A 309 31.01 -39.78 -11.84
C ALA A 309 31.28 -39.71 -10.32
N ALA A 310 31.33 -38.50 -9.74
CA ALA A 310 31.50 -38.32 -8.30
C ALA A 310 30.24 -38.72 -7.52
N LEU A 311 29.06 -38.45 -8.10
CA LEU A 311 27.78 -38.92 -7.60
C LEU A 311 27.75 -40.46 -7.56
N ASP A 312 28.12 -41.13 -8.65
CA ASP A 312 28.13 -42.59 -8.72
C ASP A 312 29.10 -43.21 -7.70
N ALA A 313 30.25 -42.58 -7.47
CA ALA A 313 31.21 -43.00 -6.45
C ALA A 313 30.63 -42.88 -5.03
N LEU A 314 30.03 -41.73 -4.69
CA LEU A 314 29.37 -41.51 -3.40
C LEU A 314 28.23 -42.51 -3.16
N LEU A 315 27.42 -42.78 -4.20
CA LEU A 315 26.32 -43.75 -4.11
C LEU A 315 26.82 -45.20 -3.99
N ALA A 316 28.01 -45.51 -4.51
CA ALA A 316 28.65 -46.80 -4.31
C ALA A 316 29.19 -46.95 -2.88
N GLU A 317 29.74 -45.88 -2.28
CA GLU A 317 30.18 -45.87 -0.88
C GLU A 317 29.02 -45.97 0.11
N LEU A 318 27.83 -45.51 -0.29
CA LEU A 318 26.60 -45.64 0.50
C LEU A 318 26.05 -47.09 0.51
N ASP A 319 26.35 -47.92 -0.49
CA ASP A 319 25.80 -49.28 -0.58
C ASP A 319 26.21 -50.14 0.62
N GLY A 320 25.22 -50.66 1.35
CA GLY A 320 25.42 -51.47 2.54
C GLY A 320 25.76 -50.69 3.82
N VAL A 321 25.73 -49.36 3.80
CA VAL A 321 25.90 -48.53 5.01
C VAL A 321 24.64 -48.60 5.86
N ALA A 322 24.76 -49.11 7.08
CA ALA A 322 23.66 -49.20 8.03
C ALA A 322 23.26 -47.81 8.56
N ALA A 323 21.96 -47.53 8.65
CA ALA A 323 21.45 -46.22 9.05
C ALA A 323 21.41 -45.98 10.56
N GLY A 324 21.53 -47.05 11.36
CA GLY A 324 21.31 -47.01 12.80
C GLY A 324 19.81 -47.13 13.15
N PRO A 325 19.40 -46.71 14.37
CA PRO A 325 18.02 -46.80 14.81
C PRO A 325 17.12 -45.87 13.99
N LEU A 326 15.98 -46.42 13.57
CA LEU A 326 14.94 -45.72 12.81
C LEU A 326 13.81 -45.34 13.76
N GLN A 327 13.21 -44.17 13.52
CA GLN A 327 12.09 -43.66 14.30
C GLN A 327 11.24 -42.70 13.48
N ARG A 328 10.11 -42.26 14.04
CA ARG A 328 9.39 -41.13 13.46
C ARG A 328 10.23 -39.87 13.61
N ILE A 329 10.29 -39.08 12.54
CA ILE A 329 11.05 -37.83 12.43
C ILE A 329 10.13 -36.76 11.83
N HIS A 330 10.58 -35.51 11.81
CA HIS A 330 9.90 -34.43 11.11
C HIS A 330 9.93 -34.62 9.59
N GLY A 331 11.07 -35.05 9.05
CA GLY A 331 11.22 -35.44 7.66
C GLY A 331 11.35 -34.30 6.65
N ASP A 332 11.39 -33.03 7.10
CA ASP A 332 11.72 -31.85 6.29
C ASP A 332 12.23 -30.66 7.14
N LEU A 333 12.82 -30.93 8.31
CA LEU A 333 13.10 -29.88 9.28
C LEU A 333 14.07 -28.81 8.76
N HIS A 334 13.67 -27.53 8.80
CA HIS A 334 14.52 -26.37 8.50
C HIS A 334 14.13 -25.13 9.32
N LEU A 335 14.98 -24.09 9.35
CA LEU A 335 14.74 -22.85 10.14
C LEU A 335 13.37 -22.20 9.91
N GLY A 336 12.86 -22.21 8.67
CA GLY A 336 11.52 -21.70 8.34
C GLY A 336 10.34 -22.43 9.01
N GLN A 337 10.57 -23.56 9.67
CA GLN A 337 9.57 -24.32 10.44
C GLN A 337 9.74 -24.14 11.96
N ILE A 338 10.51 -23.14 12.39
CA ILE A 338 10.81 -22.91 13.80
C ILE A 338 10.45 -21.49 14.21
N LEU A 339 9.80 -21.37 15.37
CA LEU A 339 9.56 -20.10 16.05
C LEU A 339 10.31 -20.03 17.38
N GLN A 340 10.85 -18.85 17.69
CA GLN A 340 11.29 -18.49 19.03
C GLN A 340 10.13 -17.81 19.77
N VAL A 341 9.63 -18.45 20.82
CA VAL A 341 8.46 -18.00 21.57
C VAL A 341 8.90 -17.30 22.86
N PRO A 342 8.37 -16.11 23.19
CA PRO A 342 8.63 -15.46 24.46
C PRO A 342 8.17 -16.32 25.64
N GLY A 343 8.97 -16.39 26.71
CA GLY A 343 8.56 -17.03 27.95
C GLY A 343 7.43 -16.25 28.65
N HIS A 344 6.51 -16.95 29.31
CA HIS A 344 5.47 -16.32 30.12
C HIS A 344 5.91 -16.25 31.59
N GLY A 345 5.70 -15.12 32.26
CA GLY A 345 5.93 -14.99 33.70
C GLY A 345 7.40 -15.03 34.15
N GLY A 346 8.36 -14.65 33.28
CA GLY A 346 9.79 -14.64 33.61
C GLY A 346 10.55 -15.93 33.27
N GLU A 347 9.91 -16.86 32.57
CA GLU A 347 10.57 -18.03 31.96
C GLU A 347 11.48 -17.61 30.78
N ALA A 348 12.49 -18.42 30.49
CA ALA A 348 13.37 -18.21 29.34
C ALA A 348 12.62 -18.42 28.01
N GLU A 349 13.09 -17.76 26.95
CA GLU A 349 12.58 -17.98 25.59
C GLU A 349 12.71 -19.46 25.20
N ARG A 350 11.73 -20.00 24.48
CA ARG A 350 11.73 -21.39 24.00
C ARG A 350 11.66 -21.47 22.48
N TRP A 351 12.19 -22.55 21.91
CA TRP A 351 12.06 -22.85 20.50
C TRP A 351 10.91 -23.84 20.26
N ALA A 352 10.07 -23.55 19.28
CA ALA A 352 8.93 -24.37 18.89
C ALA A 352 9.07 -24.83 17.43
N ILE A 353 9.10 -26.14 17.22
CA ILE A 353 9.14 -26.79 15.91
C ILE A 353 7.69 -27.00 15.42
N LEU A 354 7.44 -26.61 14.17
CA LEU A 354 6.13 -26.58 13.52
C LEU A 354 6.13 -27.49 12.28
N ASP A 355 4.95 -27.84 11.76
CA ASP A 355 4.76 -28.43 10.42
C ASP A 355 5.43 -29.80 10.18
N PHE A 356 5.00 -30.80 10.94
CA PHE A 356 5.41 -32.20 10.84
C PHE A 356 4.84 -32.95 9.62
N GLU A 357 4.30 -32.25 8.61
CA GLU A 357 3.81 -32.88 7.39
C GLU A 357 4.92 -33.52 6.53
N GLY A 358 6.18 -33.18 6.75
CA GLY A 358 7.34 -33.67 6.00
C GLY A 358 7.39 -33.18 4.55
N GLU A 359 8.36 -33.66 3.76
CA GLU A 359 8.61 -33.14 2.40
C GLU A 359 7.37 -33.26 1.49
N PRO A 360 6.80 -32.13 0.99
CA PRO A 360 5.53 -32.13 0.26
C PRO A 360 5.53 -32.93 -1.05
N LEU A 361 6.70 -33.11 -1.68
CA LEU A 361 6.84 -33.89 -2.91
C LEU A 361 6.76 -35.41 -2.68
N ARG A 362 6.71 -35.88 -1.41
CA ARG A 362 6.65 -37.30 -1.09
C ARG A 362 5.22 -37.78 -0.81
N PRO A 363 4.85 -38.99 -1.27
CA PRO A 363 3.58 -39.61 -0.88
C PRO A 363 3.45 -39.74 0.65
N ILE A 364 2.24 -39.56 1.19
CA ILE A 364 2.02 -39.60 2.65
C ILE A 364 2.43 -40.94 3.28
N LEU A 365 2.27 -42.03 2.53
CA LEU A 365 2.65 -43.37 2.97
C LEU A 365 4.16 -43.48 3.22
N GLU A 366 4.97 -42.81 2.42
CA GLU A 366 6.43 -42.75 2.63
C GLU A 366 6.79 -41.85 3.81
N ARG A 367 6.08 -40.72 3.96
CA ARG A 367 6.25 -39.79 5.07
C ARG A 367 5.88 -40.39 6.43
N ASN A 368 5.07 -41.45 6.45
CA ASN A 368 4.67 -42.19 7.66
C ASN A 368 5.65 -43.29 8.10
N LEU A 369 6.66 -43.62 7.28
CA LEU A 369 7.62 -44.64 7.66
C LEU A 369 8.64 -44.10 8.68
N PRO A 370 9.15 -44.95 9.59
CA PRO A 370 10.33 -44.63 10.38
C PRO A 370 11.53 -44.37 9.46
N ASP A 371 12.33 -43.36 9.80
CA ASP A 371 13.52 -42.94 9.08
C ASP A 371 14.65 -42.62 10.08
N VAL A 372 15.83 -42.30 9.57
CA VAL A 372 17.00 -41.98 10.37
C VAL A 372 16.92 -40.52 10.90
N PRO A 373 17.06 -40.27 12.21
CA PRO A 373 17.06 -38.90 12.79
C PRO A 373 18.09 -37.97 12.18
N LEU A 374 19.16 -38.54 11.63
CA LEU A 374 20.20 -37.81 10.92
C LEU A 374 19.65 -36.95 9.77
N ARG A 375 18.53 -37.33 9.17
CA ARG A 375 17.90 -36.58 8.09
C ARG A 375 17.42 -35.19 8.53
N ASP A 376 16.76 -35.10 9.69
CA ASP A 376 16.31 -33.80 10.22
C ASP A 376 17.49 -32.93 10.67
N VAL A 377 18.52 -33.56 11.26
CA VAL A 377 19.77 -32.87 11.60
C VAL A 377 20.38 -32.26 10.33
N VAL A 378 20.52 -33.05 9.27
CA VAL A 378 21.07 -32.58 8.00
C VAL A 378 20.22 -31.46 7.39
N GLY A 379 18.89 -31.57 7.44
CA GLY A 379 17.98 -30.52 6.98
C GLY A 379 18.18 -29.19 7.72
N MET A 380 18.30 -29.24 9.04
CA MET A 380 18.56 -28.05 9.85
C MET A 380 19.94 -27.45 9.56
N LEU A 381 20.99 -28.27 9.51
CA LEU A 381 22.34 -27.81 9.20
C LEU A 381 22.42 -27.18 7.80
N ARG A 382 21.74 -27.78 6.82
CA ARG A 382 21.60 -27.26 5.46
C ARG A 382 20.92 -25.89 5.46
N SER A 383 19.95 -25.67 6.36
CA SER A 383 19.23 -24.41 6.43
C SER A 383 20.06 -23.24 6.99
N PHE A 384 21.12 -23.47 7.78
CA PHE A 384 22.09 -22.42 8.12
C PHE A 384 22.91 -21.99 6.90
N ASP A 385 23.38 -22.93 6.09
CA ASP A 385 24.04 -22.64 4.82
C ASP A 385 23.11 -21.88 3.86
N TYR A 386 21.84 -22.30 3.81
CA TYR A 386 20.83 -21.63 2.99
C TYR A 386 20.53 -20.21 3.51
N ALA A 387 20.49 -19.99 4.83
CA ALA A 387 20.29 -18.66 5.44
C ALA A 387 21.48 -17.73 5.22
N ALA A 388 22.71 -18.25 5.29
CA ALA A 388 23.92 -17.51 4.94
C ALA A 388 23.90 -17.09 3.46
N GLY A 389 23.61 -18.04 2.55
CA GLY A 389 23.50 -17.75 1.12
C GLY A 389 22.35 -16.78 0.79
N ALA A 390 21.24 -16.84 1.51
CA ALA A 390 20.16 -15.87 1.38
C ALA A 390 20.59 -14.48 1.87
N ALA A 391 21.29 -14.39 3.01
CA ALA A 391 21.80 -13.13 3.52
C ALA A 391 22.78 -12.46 2.54
N GLU A 392 23.70 -13.22 1.95
CA GLU A 392 24.64 -12.73 0.93
C GLU A 392 23.95 -12.28 -0.37
N ARG A 393 22.86 -12.96 -0.74
CA ARG A 393 22.11 -12.67 -1.97
C ARG A 393 21.16 -11.49 -1.81
N GLU A 394 20.39 -11.45 -0.74
CA GLU A 394 19.31 -10.47 -0.52
C GLU A 394 19.84 -9.12 -0.02
N TYR A 395 20.99 -9.09 0.68
CA TYR A 395 21.49 -7.88 1.33
C TYR A 395 22.88 -7.49 0.84
N GLN A 396 22.93 -6.40 0.09
CA GLN A 396 24.18 -5.80 -0.37
C GLN A 396 24.99 -5.29 0.83
N GLY A 397 26.17 -5.86 1.04
CA GLY A 397 27.03 -5.56 2.18
C GLY A 397 26.84 -6.48 3.39
N ALA A 398 26.13 -7.61 3.23
CA ALA A 398 26.17 -8.70 4.19
C ALA A 398 27.62 -9.09 4.52
N ARG A 399 27.92 -9.24 5.81
CA ARG A 399 29.25 -9.62 6.30
C ARG A 399 29.20 -10.99 6.95
N VAL A 400 28.72 -11.99 6.21
CA VAL A 400 28.66 -13.36 6.71
C VAL A 400 30.09 -13.81 7.01
N PRO A 401 30.45 -14.08 8.28
CA PRO A 401 31.78 -14.57 8.59
C PRO A 401 31.99 -15.90 7.89
N GLU A 402 33.20 -16.07 7.36
CA GLU A 402 33.68 -17.30 6.78
C GLU A 402 33.25 -18.54 7.63
N SER A 403 33.53 -18.53 8.92
CA SER A 403 33.23 -19.65 9.81
C SER A 403 31.75 -19.77 10.22
N TRP A 404 30.89 -18.82 9.88
CA TRP A 404 29.56 -18.70 10.49
C TRP A 404 28.67 -19.93 10.32
N VAL A 405 28.65 -20.52 9.12
CA VAL A 405 27.88 -21.74 8.85
C VAL A 405 28.42 -22.91 9.66
N ASP A 406 29.74 -23.06 9.73
CA ASP A 406 30.39 -24.14 10.48
C ASP A 406 30.29 -23.94 11.99
N ASP A 407 30.40 -22.72 12.49
CA ASP A 407 30.23 -22.35 13.90
C ASP A 407 28.79 -22.64 14.35
N CYS A 408 27.79 -22.24 13.56
CA CYS A 408 26.39 -22.56 13.80
C CYS A 408 26.13 -24.08 13.73
N ALA A 409 26.70 -24.77 12.75
CA ALA A 409 26.56 -26.21 12.59
C ALA A 409 27.17 -26.98 13.77
N ASP A 410 28.37 -26.63 14.19
CA ASP A 410 29.06 -27.26 15.29
C ASP A 410 28.38 -26.96 16.63
N ALA A 411 27.89 -25.73 16.83
CA ALA A 411 27.09 -25.36 17.98
C ALA A 411 25.76 -26.13 18.04
N PHE A 412 25.06 -26.28 16.91
CA PHE A 412 23.85 -27.09 16.79
C PHE A 412 24.13 -28.55 17.15
N LEU A 413 25.20 -29.14 16.60
CA LEU A 413 25.58 -30.52 16.90
C LEU A 413 25.97 -30.70 18.38
N ALA A 414 26.66 -29.73 18.97
CA ALA A 414 26.98 -29.74 20.40
C ALA A 414 25.69 -29.71 21.25
N GLY A 415 24.73 -28.84 20.87
CA GLY A 415 23.41 -28.78 21.48
C GLY A 415 22.64 -30.09 21.36
N TYR A 416 22.65 -30.70 20.17
CA TYR A 416 22.00 -31.98 19.92
C TYR A 416 22.61 -33.11 20.76
N SER A 417 23.94 -33.19 20.81
CA SER A 417 24.67 -34.16 21.63
C SER A 417 24.54 -33.94 23.14
N SER A 418 24.12 -32.75 23.59
CA SER A 418 23.85 -32.48 25.01
C SER A 418 22.62 -33.23 25.54
N VAL A 419 21.70 -33.62 24.65
CA VAL A 419 20.45 -34.34 24.99
C VAL A 419 20.50 -35.79 24.51
N THR A 420 21.02 -36.04 23.31
CA THR A 420 21.12 -37.40 22.73
C THR A 420 22.58 -37.85 22.73
N ALA A 421 22.87 -38.94 23.45
CA ALA A 421 24.24 -39.47 23.50
C ALA A 421 24.69 -40.01 22.14
N GLY A 422 25.82 -39.52 21.66
CA GLY A 422 26.42 -39.92 20.38
C GLY A 422 27.10 -38.73 19.68
N THR A 423 28.04 -39.04 18.79
CA THR A 423 28.69 -38.04 17.93
C THR A 423 28.23 -38.27 16.50
N ILE A 424 27.73 -37.20 15.85
CA ILE A 424 27.35 -37.24 14.45
C ILE A 424 28.60 -36.99 13.60
N ASP A 425 28.97 -37.96 12.77
CA ASP A 425 30.09 -37.81 11.84
C ASP A 425 29.61 -37.22 10.50
N ARG A 426 29.88 -35.92 10.32
CA ARG A 426 29.60 -35.15 9.09
C ARG A 426 30.28 -35.74 7.84
N ARG A 427 31.25 -36.64 8.00
CA ARG A 427 31.99 -37.30 6.90
C ARG A 427 31.50 -38.70 6.59
N SER A 428 30.53 -39.24 7.33
CA SER A 428 29.99 -40.55 7.04
C SER A 428 29.28 -40.54 5.67
N PRO A 429 29.38 -41.62 4.86
CA PRO A 429 28.73 -41.67 3.55
C PRO A 429 27.22 -41.39 3.61
N LEU A 430 26.56 -41.81 4.69
CA LEU A 430 25.14 -41.56 4.92
C LEU A 430 24.83 -40.08 5.17
N PHE A 431 25.62 -39.37 5.98
CA PHE A 431 25.44 -37.93 6.19
C PHE A 431 25.59 -37.15 4.88
N VAL A 432 26.68 -37.44 4.16
CA VAL A 432 27.00 -36.76 2.90
C VAL A 432 25.92 -37.03 1.85
N ALA A 433 25.40 -38.25 1.77
CA ALA A 433 24.31 -38.61 0.87
C ALA A 433 22.99 -37.90 1.24
N LEU A 434 22.65 -37.79 2.53
CA LEU A 434 21.45 -37.06 2.98
C LEU A 434 21.58 -35.55 2.73
N TRP A 435 22.78 -34.98 2.90
CA TRP A 435 23.04 -33.57 2.59
C TRP A 435 22.83 -33.29 1.10
N LEU A 436 23.37 -34.17 0.26
CA LEU A 436 23.19 -34.09 -1.18
C LEU A 436 21.73 -34.31 -1.59
N ASP A 437 21.02 -35.26 -0.96
CA ASP A 437 19.57 -35.49 -1.17
C ASP A 437 18.79 -34.18 -0.94
N LYS A 438 19.03 -33.49 0.18
CA LYS A 438 18.38 -32.21 0.49
C LYS A 438 18.80 -31.08 -0.46
N ALA A 439 20.09 -30.94 -0.76
CA ALA A 439 20.57 -29.91 -1.68
C ALA A 439 20.00 -30.09 -3.10
N LEU A 440 19.97 -31.32 -3.63
CA LEU A 440 19.37 -31.60 -4.95
C LEU A 440 17.86 -31.39 -4.94
N TYR A 441 17.17 -31.74 -3.85
CA TYR A 441 15.76 -31.41 -3.67
C TYR A 441 15.51 -29.89 -3.79
N GLU A 442 16.31 -29.08 -3.10
CA GLU A 442 16.23 -27.62 -3.18
C GLU A 442 16.53 -27.11 -4.59
N VAL A 443 17.52 -27.67 -5.30
CA VAL A 443 17.79 -27.33 -6.71
C VAL A 443 16.54 -27.57 -7.58
N VAL A 444 15.91 -28.74 -7.45
CA VAL A 444 14.68 -29.06 -8.21
C VAL A 444 13.54 -28.12 -7.83
N TYR A 445 13.40 -27.77 -6.54
CA TYR A 445 12.39 -26.84 -6.07
C TYR A 445 12.59 -25.42 -6.63
N GLU A 446 13.81 -24.88 -6.57
CA GLU A 446 14.12 -23.53 -7.07
C GLU A 446 14.03 -23.46 -8.60
N LEU A 447 14.45 -24.50 -9.33
CA LEU A 447 14.27 -24.57 -10.78
C LEU A 447 12.81 -24.40 -11.22
N ARG A 448 11.87 -24.90 -10.41
CA ARG A 448 10.44 -24.88 -10.72
C ARG A 448 9.73 -23.61 -10.27
N ASN A 449 10.24 -22.96 -9.22
CA ASN A 449 9.49 -21.90 -8.54
C ASN A 449 10.24 -20.55 -8.47
N ARG A 450 11.57 -20.54 -8.33
CA ARG A 450 12.40 -19.34 -8.21
C ARG A 450 13.80 -19.56 -8.84
N PRO A 451 13.91 -19.55 -10.18
CA PRO A 451 15.17 -19.86 -10.85
C PRO A 451 16.36 -18.98 -10.42
N ASP A 452 16.12 -17.75 -9.98
CA ASP A 452 17.16 -16.82 -9.51
C ASP A 452 17.74 -17.15 -8.12
N TRP A 453 17.18 -18.15 -7.43
CA TRP A 453 17.65 -18.66 -6.13
C TRP A 453 18.53 -19.92 -6.26
N LEU A 454 18.71 -20.41 -7.49
CA LEU A 454 19.34 -21.68 -7.81
C LEU A 454 20.80 -21.79 -7.33
N ALA A 455 21.51 -20.68 -7.24
CA ALA A 455 22.94 -20.66 -6.90
C ALA A 455 23.23 -21.29 -5.53
N ILE A 456 22.40 -21.01 -4.53
CA ILE A 456 22.58 -21.47 -3.14
C ILE A 456 22.58 -23.02 -3.05
N PRO A 457 21.52 -23.72 -3.50
CA PRO A 457 21.51 -25.19 -3.47
C PRO A 457 22.42 -25.86 -4.50
N VAL A 458 22.70 -25.22 -5.62
CA VAL A 458 23.69 -25.74 -6.57
C VAL A 458 25.09 -25.75 -5.95
N ASN A 459 25.53 -24.65 -5.33
CA ASN A 459 26.88 -24.57 -4.76
C ASN A 459 27.07 -25.60 -3.63
N ALA A 460 26.06 -25.80 -2.77
CA ALA A 460 26.07 -26.83 -1.73
C ALA A 460 26.22 -28.25 -2.31
N ALA A 461 25.51 -28.57 -3.40
CA ALA A 461 25.65 -29.88 -4.08
C ALA A 461 27.05 -30.04 -4.73
N ARG A 462 27.58 -28.97 -5.33
CA ARG A 462 28.92 -28.96 -5.94
C ARG A 462 30.02 -29.14 -4.90
N GLN A 463 29.91 -28.50 -3.74
CA GLN A 463 30.89 -28.58 -2.65
C GLN A 463 31.05 -30.03 -2.18
N VAL A 464 29.93 -30.72 -1.92
CA VAL A 464 29.92 -32.14 -1.51
C VAL A 464 30.52 -33.05 -2.57
N LEU A 465 30.13 -32.89 -3.84
CA LEU A 465 30.60 -33.75 -4.94
C LEU A 465 32.06 -33.50 -5.34
N SER A 466 32.67 -32.40 -4.87
CA SER A 466 34.08 -32.08 -5.10
C SER A 466 35.06 -32.68 -4.08
N GLY A 467 34.57 -33.19 -2.94
CA GLY A 467 35.38 -33.89 -1.93
C GLY A 467 36.27 -33.03 -1.01
N LYS A 468 35.98 -31.74 -0.81
CA LYS A 468 36.75 -30.84 0.08
C LYS A 468 36.06 -30.66 1.45
N SER A 469 36.82 -30.74 2.55
CA SER A 469 36.32 -30.58 3.92
C SER A 469 35.98 -29.13 4.30
N THR A 470 35.04 -28.99 5.24
CA THR A 470 34.41 -27.78 5.81
C THR A 470 35.35 -26.93 6.69
N GLY A 471 36.53 -26.54 6.20
CA GLY A 471 37.46 -25.77 7.04
C GLY A 471 38.62 -25.06 6.36
N ASP A 472 38.75 -25.12 5.04
CA ASP A 472 39.84 -24.44 4.32
C ASP A 472 39.37 -23.50 3.18
N GLN A 473 38.06 -23.31 3.02
CA GLN A 473 37.50 -22.28 2.14
C GLN A 473 36.19 -21.82 2.71
N ALA A 474 36.28 -20.78 3.50
CA ALA A 474 35.11 -20.02 3.86
C ALA A 474 35.12 -18.64 3.20
N GLY A 475 35.93 -18.48 2.15
CA GLY A 475 35.67 -17.50 1.09
C GLY A 475 34.66 -18.10 0.12
N ALA A 476 33.50 -17.47 0.03
CA ALA A 476 32.38 -17.76 -0.87
C ALA A 476 32.83 -18.44 -2.18
N ALA A 477 32.45 -19.71 -2.33
CA ALA A 477 32.43 -20.33 -3.65
C ALA A 477 31.11 -19.93 -4.30
N SER A 478 31.17 -18.85 -5.08
CA SER A 478 30.56 -18.93 -6.39
C SER A 478 31.07 -20.23 -7.03
N GLU A 479 30.12 -20.94 -7.62
CA GLU A 479 30.35 -21.70 -8.83
C GLU A 479 30.90 -23.13 -8.74
N GLY A 480 30.41 -23.86 -9.73
CA GLY A 480 31.29 -24.46 -10.70
C GLY A 480 31.91 -25.75 -10.26
N ASN A 481 31.57 -26.79 -10.98
CA ASN A 481 32.23 -28.05 -10.81
C ASN A 481 33.75 -27.98 -11.02
N LYS A 482 34.56 -28.38 -10.03
CA LYS A 482 35.95 -28.80 -10.27
C LYS A 482 36.12 -30.29 -9.97
N MET A 483 35.81 -31.11 -10.97
CA MET A 483 36.56 -32.35 -11.22
C MET A 483 38.04 -32.00 -11.37
N THR A 484 38.86 -32.34 -10.37
CA THR A 484 40.30 -32.42 -10.57
C THR A 484 40.64 -33.75 -11.22
N GLY A 485 40.93 -33.70 -12.52
CA GLY A 485 41.33 -34.87 -13.30
C GLY A 485 42.13 -34.48 -14.53
N SER A 486 43.22 -33.74 -14.35
CA SER A 486 44.34 -33.66 -15.31
C SER A 486 43.98 -33.31 -16.76
N ALA A 487 43.67 -32.04 -16.99
CA ALA A 487 44.21 -31.30 -18.13
C ALA A 487 44.17 -29.81 -17.78
N ARG A 488 45.35 -29.21 -17.54
CA ARG A 488 45.50 -27.79 -17.85
C ARG A 488 45.28 -27.66 -19.36
N THR A 489 44.06 -27.37 -19.75
CA THR A 489 43.82 -26.61 -20.97
C THR A 489 43.69 -25.18 -20.52
N ASP A 490 44.71 -24.36 -20.80
CA ASP A 490 44.58 -22.91 -20.80
C ASP A 490 43.26 -22.58 -21.51
N ARG A 491 42.26 -22.09 -20.76
CA ARG A 491 41.11 -21.47 -21.41
C ARG A 491 41.63 -20.12 -21.91
N PRO A 492 41.48 -19.80 -23.20
CA PRO A 492 41.89 -18.50 -23.68
C PRO A 492 41.13 -17.43 -22.90
N HIS A 493 41.79 -16.31 -22.62
CA HIS A 493 41.28 -15.13 -21.92
C HIS A 493 40.15 -14.47 -22.74
N VAL A 494 38.97 -15.09 -22.73
CA VAL A 494 37.82 -14.82 -23.61
C VAL A 494 36.59 -14.56 -22.74
N PRO A 495 35.77 -13.54 -23.08
CA PRO A 495 34.56 -13.20 -22.33
C PRO A 495 33.56 -14.36 -22.14
N LEU A 496 32.81 -14.34 -21.02
CA LEU A 496 31.69 -15.27 -20.77
C LEU A 496 30.69 -15.29 -21.93
N HIS A 497 30.34 -16.47 -22.46
CA HIS A 497 29.50 -16.52 -23.66
C HIS A 497 28.08 -15.97 -23.44
N VAL A 498 27.66 -15.04 -24.30
CA VAL A 498 26.27 -14.56 -24.44
C VAL A 498 25.86 -14.78 -25.89
N ASP A 499 24.65 -15.31 -26.12
CA ASP A 499 24.17 -15.54 -27.49
C ASP A 499 23.92 -14.22 -28.24
N ALA A 500 23.99 -14.28 -29.57
CA ALA A 500 23.91 -13.09 -30.41
C ALA A 500 22.54 -12.37 -30.34
N ASP A 501 21.44 -13.08 -30.08
CA ASP A 501 20.11 -12.46 -29.97
C ASP A 501 20.02 -11.66 -28.66
N THR A 502 20.47 -12.24 -27.55
CA THR A 502 20.57 -11.52 -26.28
C THR A 502 21.49 -10.31 -26.39
N LEU A 503 22.68 -10.43 -27.01
CA LEU A 503 23.58 -9.30 -27.24
C LEU A 503 22.92 -8.20 -28.08
N ALA A 504 22.21 -8.55 -29.16
CA ALA A 504 21.49 -7.58 -29.99
C ALA A 504 20.37 -6.89 -29.21
N ARG A 505 19.60 -7.63 -28.40
CA ARG A 505 18.54 -7.06 -27.56
C ARG A 505 19.11 -6.14 -26.48
N VAL A 506 20.20 -6.52 -25.83
CA VAL A 506 20.89 -5.68 -24.83
C VAL A 506 21.47 -4.42 -25.48
N ALA A 507 22.16 -4.57 -26.62
CA ALA A 507 22.69 -3.44 -27.38
C ALA A 507 21.60 -2.45 -27.76
N ASN A 508 20.42 -2.95 -28.12
CA ASN A 508 19.30 -2.08 -28.44
C ASN A 508 18.53 -1.61 -27.20
N GLY A 509 18.79 -2.06 -25.97
CA GLY A 509 17.99 -1.71 -24.78
C GLY A 509 16.60 -2.37 -24.74
N GLU A 510 16.47 -3.57 -25.30
CA GLU A 510 15.25 -4.36 -25.46
C GLU A 510 15.20 -5.61 -24.57
N HIS A 511 16.17 -5.73 -23.65
CA HIS A 511 16.29 -6.86 -22.75
C HIS A 511 15.79 -6.47 -21.35
N HIS A 512 15.03 -7.36 -20.71
CA HIS A 512 14.37 -7.08 -19.42
C HIS A 512 15.33 -7.11 -18.22
N ALA A 513 16.51 -7.74 -18.37
CA ALA A 513 17.50 -7.91 -17.32
C ALA A 513 18.90 -7.50 -17.82
N PRO A 514 19.13 -6.22 -18.19
CA PRO A 514 20.41 -5.79 -18.80
C PRO A 514 21.62 -6.06 -17.89
N HIS A 515 21.45 -6.00 -16.56
CA HIS A 515 22.46 -6.35 -15.57
C HIS A 515 22.92 -7.83 -15.62
N SER A 516 22.16 -8.72 -16.26
CA SER A 516 22.58 -10.10 -16.49
C SER A 516 23.57 -10.24 -17.65
N VAL A 517 23.79 -9.18 -18.43
CA VAL A 517 24.75 -9.14 -19.55
C VAL A 517 25.79 -8.04 -19.40
N LEU A 518 25.38 -6.83 -19.01
CA LEU A 518 26.22 -5.66 -18.80
C LEU A 518 26.72 -5.60 -17.35
N GLY A 519 27.80 -4.84 -17.12
CA GLY A 519 28.49 -4.79 -15.85
C GLY A 519 29.55 -5.87 -15.72
N ALA A 520 29.95 -6.17 -14.49
CA ALA A 520 31.02 -7.10 -14.18
C ALA A 520 30.45 -8.45 -13.72
N HIS A 521 30.83 -9.53 -14.40
CA HIS A 521 30.44 -10.90 -14.07
C HIS A 521 31.68 -11.75 -13.84
N LEU A 522 31.69 -12.44 -12.70
CA LEU A 522 32.74 -13.37 -12.34
C LEU A 522 32.46 -14.72 -13.02
N ASP A 523 33.50 -15.38 -13.57
CA ASP A 523 33.42 -16.75 -14.09
C ASP A 523 33.93 -17.81 -13.09
N ASP A 524 33.64 -19.10 -13.36
CA ASP A 524 34.04 -20.26 -12.53
C ASP A 524 35.58 -20.40 -12.38
N HIS A 525 36.37 -19.59 -13.11
CA HIS A 525 37.83 -19.57 -13.08
C HIS A 525 38.40 -18.34 -12.34
N GLY A 526 37.53 -17.45 -11.87
CA GLY A 526 37.86 -16.22 -11.16
C GLY A 526 38.16 -15.03 -12.06
N HIS A 527 38.05 -15.16 -13.39
CA HIS A 527 38.16 -13.99 -14.26
C HIS A 527 36.90 -13.14 -14.18
N VAL A 528 37.07 -11.83 -14.32
CA VAL A 528 35.96 -10.89 -14.36
C VAL A 528 35.73 -10.49 -15.81
N THR A 529 34.61 -10.91 -16.39
CA THR A 529 34.14 -10.37 -17.67
C THR A 529 33.40 -9.08 -17.39
N ILE A 530 33.89 -7.96 -17.93
CA ILE A 530 33.20 -6.67 -17.86
C ILE A 530 32.62 -6.38 -19.23
N ARG A 531 31.32 -6.12 -19.29
CA ARG A 531 30.62 -5.67 -20.49
C ARG A 531 30.01 -4.29 -20.31
N THR A 532 30.05 -3.52 -21.39
CA THR A 532 29.39 -2.21 -21.48
C THR A 532 28.82 -2.03 -22.88
N VAL A 533 27.80 -1.20 -23.01
CA VAL A 533 27.28 -0.78 -24.31
C VAL A 533 27.73 0.66 -24.58
N LYS A 534 28.50 0.86 -25.66
CA LYS A 534 28.98 2.16 -26.14
C LYS A 534 28.89 2.19 -27.66
N HIS A 535 27.74 2.65 -28.15
CA HIS A 535 27.51 2.72 -29.59
C HIS A 535 28.44 3.75 -30.23
N LEU A 536 28.99 3.46 -31.41
CA LEU A 536 29.88 4.37 -32.16
C LEU A 536 31.21 4.72 -31.47
N ALA A 537 31.53 4.13 -30.30
CA ALA A 537 32.84 4.28 -29.69
C ALA A 537 33.93 3.71 -30.62
N SER A 538 35.08 4.38 -30.66
CA SER A 538 36.26 3.93 -31.41
C SER A 538 37.12 2.97 -30.59
N SER A 539 37.16 3.17 -29.27
CA SER A 539 37.82 2.29 -28.31
C SER A 539 37.19 2.45 -26.93
N VAL A 540 37.20 1.38 -26.16
CA VAL A 540 36.80 1.37 -24.75
C VAL A 540 37.86 0.60 -23.96
N SER A 541 38.23 1.09 -22.79
CA SER A 541 39.15 0.42 -21.86
C SER A 541 38.55 0.38 -20.46
N VAL A 542 38.76 -0.71 -19.73
CA VAL A 542 38.48 -0.78 -18.29
C VAL A 542 39.68 -0.22 -17.54
N VAL A 543 39.45 0.78 -16.69
CA VAL A 543 40.46 1.40 -15.83
C VAL A 543 40.22 0.96 -14.39
N THR A 544 41.23 0.36 -13.77
CA THR A 544 41.25 0.01 -12.35
C THR A 544 42.32 0.83 -11.62
N ALA A 545 42.42 0.69 -10.30
CA ALA A 545 43.51 1.33 -9.54
C ALA A 545 44.91 0.82 -9.95
N ALA A 546 44.99 -0.39 -10.54
CA ALA A 546 46.24 -1.04 -10.88
C ALA A 546 46.64 -0.85 -12.35
N ASP A 547 45.70 -1.06 -13.27
CA ASP A 547 45.96 -1.14 -14.72
C ASP A 547 44.77 -0.63 -15.56
N SER A 548 45.04 -0.37 -16.84
CA SER A 548 44.05 -0.09 -17.89
C SER A 548 44.07 -1.21 -18.94
N VAL A 549 42.92 -1.84 -19.18
CA VAL A 549 42.76 -3.01 -20.06
C VAL A 549 41.83 -2.66 -21.23
N PRO A 550 42.29 -2.74 -22.50
CA PRO A 550 41.44 -2.45 -23.64
C PRO A 550 40.35 -3.52 -23.82
N MET A 551 39.12 -3.07 -24.09
CA MET A 551 37.97 -3.93 -24.39
C MET A 551 37.93 -4.27 -25.88
N THR A 552 37.40 -5.44 -26.20
CA THR A 552 37.13 -5.88 -27.57
C THR A 552 35.65 -5.68 -27.89
N HIS A 553 35.35 -5.16 -29.07
CA HIS A 553 33.98 -5.07 -29.57
C HIS A 553 33.44 -6.47 -29.89
N GLU A 554 32.34 -6.87 -29.26
CA GLU A 554 31.70 -8.17 -29.50
C GLU A 554 30.65 -8.08 -30.61
N ALA A 555 29.63 -7.23 -30.43
CA ALA A 555 28.55 -7.03 -31.40
C ALA A 555 27.79 -5.73 -31.09
N ASP A 556 27.27 -5.05 -32.12
CA ASP A 556 26.27 -3.96 -32.04
C ASP A 556 26.53 -2.81 -31.05
N GLY A 557 27.77 -2.65 -30.60
CA GLY A 557 28.18 -1.61 -29.64
C GLY A 557 28.42 -2.14 -28.23
N VAL A 558 28.26 -3.44 -28.01
CA VAL A 558 28.70 -4.13 -26.78
C VAL A 558 30.21 -4.38 -26.86
N TRP A 559 30.90 -3.96 -25.81
CA TRP A 559 32.33 -4.14 -25.61
C TRP A 559 32.56 -5.03 -24.42
N ALA A 560 33.55 -5.92 -24.49
CA ALA A 560 33.91 -6.82 -23.41
C ALA A 560 35.42 -6.80 -23.13
N ALA A 561 35.80 -6.79 -21.85
CA ALA A 561 37.14 -7.13 -21.41
C ALA A 561 37.05 -8.27 -20.40
N VAL A 562 38.11 -9.06 -20.35
CA VAL A 562 38.32 -10.03 -19.27
C VAL A 562 39.46 -9.47 -18.43
N LEU A 563 39.31 -9.50 -17.12
CA LEU A 563 40.35 -9.10 -16.19
C LEU A 563 40.77 -10.31 -15.36
N ASP A 564 42.07 -10.40 -15.10
CA ASP A 564 42.60 -11.30 -14.10
C ASP A 564 42.13 -10.85 -12.70
N PRO A 565 41.75 -11.77 -11.81
CA PRO A 565 41.35 -11.42 -10.45
C PRO A 565 42.54 -10.82 -9.69
N LEU A 566 42.41 -9.56 -9.26
CA LEU A 566 43.34 -8.98 -8.27
C LEU A 566 43.21 -9.68 -6.91
N GLN A 567 41.99 -10.13 -6.58
CA GLN A 567 41.67 -11.00 -5.46
C GLN A 567 40.64 -12.04 -5.93
N PRO A 568 40.80 -13.33 -5.58
CA PRO A 568 39.82 -14.35 -5.92
C PRO A 568 38.42 -13.97 -5.40
N GLY A 569 37.38 -14.17 -6.22
CA GLY A 569 35.99 -13.92 -5.83
C GLY A 569 35.55 -12.45 -5.84
N HIS A 570 36.44 -11.50 -6.15
CA HIS A 570 36.14 -10.07 -6.03
C HIS A 570 36.20 -9.36 -7.39
N VAL A 571 35.13 -8.63 -7.69
CA VAL A 571 35.13 -7.66 -8.80
C VAL A 571 35.90 -6.42 -8.33
N PRO A 572 36.97 -6.01 -9.02
CA PRO A 572 37.69 -4.79 -8.66
C PRO A 572 36.81 -3.57 -8.90
N ASP A 573 37.05 -2.50 -8.15
CA ASP A 573 36.48 -1.20 -8.49
C ASP A 573 37.06 -0.72 -9.82
N TYR A 574 36.22 -0.24 -10.74
CA TYR A 574 36.64 0.13 -12.09
C TYR A 574 35.90 1.37 -12.64
N ARG A 575 36.46 1.94 -13.69
CA ARG A 575 35.88 2.95 -14.57
C ARG A 575 36.04 2.51 -16.02
N LEU A 576 35.35 3.16 -16.93
CA LEU A 576 35.50 2.98 -18.35
C LEU A 576 36.12 4.23 -18.96
N GLU A 577 37.19 4.08 -19.72
CA GLU A 577 37.72 5.12 -20.59
C GLU A 577 37.19 4.90 -22.01
N VAL A 578 36.32 5.79 -22.47
CA VAL A 578 35.61 5.68 -23.76
C VAL A 578 36.11 6.78 -24.70
N THR A 579 36.47 6.41 -25.93
CA THR A 579 36.90 7.37 -26.96
C THR A 579 35.93 7.37 -28.13
N TYR A 580 35.43 8.55 -28.50
CA TYR A 580 34.58 8.77 -29.68
C TYR A 580 35.35 9.56 -30.75
N PRO A 581 34.99 9.45 -32.04
CA PRO A 581 35.65 10.19 -33.11
C PRO A 581 35.61 11.71 -32.88
N GLY A 582 36.79 12.34 -32.77
CA GLY A 582 36.93 13.79 -32.65
C GLY A 582 36.67 14.36 -31.25
N VAL A 583 36.57 13.52 -30.22
CA VAL A 583 36.39 13.90 -28.81
C VAL A 583 37.55 13.32 -27.98
N GLU A 584 38.01 14.05 -26.97
CA GLU A 584 38.99 13.54 -26.00
C GLU A 584 38.42 12.32 -25.23
N PRO A 585 39.26 11.37 -24.77
CA PRO A 585 38.80 10.22 -23.99
C PRO A 585 38.02 10.65 -22.73
N LEU A 586 36.89 10.00 -22.49
CA LEU A 586 36.00 10.26 -21.36
C LEU A 586 36.11 9.12 -20.35
N THR A 587 36.42 9.42 -19.10
CA THR A 587 36.33 8.47 -17.99
C THR A 587 34.95 8.53 -17.38
N VAL A 588 34.22 7.41 -17.39
CA VAL A 588 32.86 7.28 -16.86
C VAL A 588 32.76 6.07 -15.93
N ASP A 589 31.78 6.07 -15.03
CA ASP A 589 31.43 4.85 -14.30
C ASP A 589 30.40 4.02 -15.09
N GLU A 590 30.24 2.76 -14.71
CA GLU A 590 29.39 1.79 -15.40
C GLU A 590 28.06 1.60 -14.65
N PRO A 591 26.91 2.07 -15.19
CA PRO A 591 25.59 1.88 -14.55
C PRO A 591 25.28 0.45 -14.10
N TYR A 592 25.65 -0.55 -14.91
CA TYR A 592 25.21 -1.94 -14.69
C TYR A 592 26.04 -2.72 -13.68
N ARG A 593 27.01 -2.07 -13.01
CA ARG A 593 27.73 -2.68 -11.87
C ARG A 593 27.01 -2.53 -10.53
N TYR A 594 25.98 -1.69 -10.48
CA TYR A 594 25.24 -1.36 -9.27
C TYR A 594 24.10 -2.36 -9.05
N LEU A 595 23.97 -2.78 -7.79
CA LEU A 595 22.91 -3.68 -7.36
C LEU A 595 21.57 -2.90 -7.21
N PRO A 596 20.41 -3.58 -7.06
CA PRO A 596 19.08 -2.96 -6.94
C PRO A 596 19.01 -1.83 -5.91
N THR A 597 18.45 -0.68 -6.29
CA THR A 597 18.21 0.44 -5.36
C THR A 597 16.85 0.36 -4.65
N VAL A 598 15.98 -0.56 -5.07
CA VAL A 598 14.67 -0.81 -4.45
C VAL A 598 14.75 -2.12 -3.65
N GLY A 599 14.35 -2.11 -2.37
CA GLY A 599 14.42 -3.25 -1.48
C GLY A 599 13.23 -4.21 -1.60
N GLU A 600 13.40 -5.46 -1.13
CA GLU A 600 12.34 -6.48 -1.23
C GLU A 600 11.10 -6.15 -0.37
N VAL A 601 11.28 -5.48 0.78
CA VAL A 601 10.18 -5.00 1.62
C VAL A 601 9.34 -3.96 0.87
N ASP A 602 9.99 -3.06 0.15
CA ASP A 602 9.31 -2.02 -0.63
C ASP A 602 8.50 -2.66 -1.75
N LEU A 603 9.10 -3.61 -2.49
CA LEU A 603 8.41 -4.37 -3.54
C LEU A 603 7.20 -5.13 -2.99
N HIS A 604 7.31 -5.70 -1.79
CA HIS A 604 6.20 -6.38 -1.12
C HIS A 604 5.06 -5.42 -0.77
N LEU A 605 5.37 -4.27 -0.15
CA LEU A 605 4.37 -3.26 0.21
C LEU A 605 3.72 -2.60 -1.02
N ILE A 606 4.47 -2.42 -2.11
CA ILE A 606 3.95 -1.99 -3.41
C ILE A 606 2.93 -3.01 -3.92
N GLY A 607 3.27 -4.30 -3.90
CA GLY A 607 2.37 -5.38 -4.32
C GLY A 607 1.11 -5.54 -3.45
N GLU A 608 1.16 -5.13 -2.18
CA GLU A 608 -0.03 -5.06 -1.31
C GLU A 608 -0.80 -3.73 -1.44
N GLY A 609 -0.21 -2.72 -2.06
CA GLY A 609 -0.74 -1.37 -2.20
C GLY A 609 -0.92 -0.66 -0.87
N ARG A 610 0.08 -0.80 0.01
CA ARG A 610 0.08 -0.26 1.39
C ARG A 610 1.37 0.48 1.73
N HIS A 611 2.11 0.91 0.72
CA HIS A 611 3.38 1.61 0.92
C HIS A 611 3.11 3.10 1.19
N GLU A 612 2.95 3.47 2.47
CA GLU A 612 2.60 4.85 2.90
C GLU A 612 3.61 5.91 2.42
N LYS A 613 4.87 5.54 2.16
CA LYS A 613 5.96 6.43 1.68
C LYS A 613 6.47 6.09 0.28
N LEU A 614 5.55 5.79 -0.64
CA LEU A 614 5.89 5.25 -1.97
C LEU A 614 6.88 6.13 -2.77
N TRP A 615 6.82 7.45 -2.58
CA TRP A 615 7.70 8.43 -3.23
C TRP A 615 9.16 8.36 -2.77
N GLU A 616 9.48 7.69 -1.66
CA GLU A 616 10.88 7.49 -1.26
C GLU A 616 11.56 6.36 -2.06
N VAL A 617 10.79 5.59 -2.84
CA VAL A 617 11.23 4.38 -3.54
C VAL A 617 11.07 4.49 -5.05
N LEU A 618 9.90 4.93 -5.53
CA LEU A 618 9.63 5.12 -6.95
C LEU A 618 9.94 6.57 -7.37
N GLY A 619 10.32 6.75 -8.63
CA GLY A 619 10.71 8.04 -9.20
C GLY A 619 12.22 8.15 -9.44
N ALA A 620 12.75 9.36 -9.37
CA ALA A 620 14.17 9.65 -9.53
C ALA A 620 14.77 10.23 -8.24
N HIS A 621 15.76 9.55 -7.67
CA HIS A 621 16.43 9.95 -6.42
C HIS A 621 17.93 10.07 -6.60
N VAL A 622 18.49 11.16 -6.12
CA VAL A 622 19.95 11.33 -6.07
C VAL A 622 20.51 10.36 -5.03
N GLN A 623 21.55 9.61 -5.41
CA GLN A 623 22.27 8.67 -4.54
C GLN A 623 23.76 8.99 -4.53
N HIS A 624 24.40 8.73 -3.38
CA HIS A 624 25.82 8.98 -3.15
C HIS A 624 26.53 7.69 -2.72
N TYR A 625 27.46 7.21 -3.54
CA TYR A 625 28.25 6.01 -3.25
C TYR A 625 29.72 6.36 -3.03
N LYS A 626 30.34 5.71 -2.04
CA LYS A 626 31.79 5.78 -1.82
C LYS A 626 32.50 4.79 -2.74
N SER A 627 33.57 5.23 -3.40
CA SER A 627 34.38 4.38 -4.29
C SER A 627 35.87 4.67 -4.13
N SER A 628 36.70 3.64 -4.34
CA SER A 628 38.16 3.73 -4.25
C SER A 628 38.78 4.53 -5.40
N LEU A 629 38.03 4.71 -6.49
CA LEU A 629 38.39 5.53 -7.65
C LEU A 629 37.72 6.92 -7.61
N GLY A 630 37.28 7.35 -6.43
CA GLY A 630 36.57 8.60 -6.19
C GLY A 630 35.07 8.38 -5.97
N ASP A 631 34.47 9.18 -5.09
CA ASP A 631 33.04 9.13 -4.79
C ASP A 631 32.19 9.27 -6.07
N VAL A 632 31.04 8.59 -6.09
CA VAL A 632 30.13 8.54 -7.23
C VAL A 632 28.78 9.07 -6.82
N ASP A 633 28.40 10.18 -7.44
CA ASP A 633 27.05 10.73 -7.38
C ASP A 633 26.29 10.28 -8.63
N GLY A 634 25.00 9.99 -8.48
CA GLY A 634 24.15 9.60 -9.59
C GLY A 634 22.68 9.62 -9.20
N VAL A 635 21.84 9.08 -10.09
CA VAL A 635 20.39 9.03 -9.87
C VAL A 635 19.88 7.61 -10.03
N SER A 636 19.13 7.12 -9.05
CA SER A 636 18.32 5.91 -9.17
C SER A 636 16.99 6.27 -9.81
N PHE A 637 16.59 5.53 -10.84
CA PHE A 637 15.29 5.65 -11.49
C PHE A 637 14.49 4.37 -11.26
N ALA A 638 13.27 4.49 -10.76
CA ALA A 638 12.36 3.36 -10.57
C ALA A 638 10.93 3.68 -11.03
N VAL A 639 10.33 2.81 -11.84
CA VAL A 639 8.99 3.02 -12.41
C VAL A 639 8.16 1.75 -12.47
N TRP A 640 6.88 1.85 -12.16
CA TRP A 640 5.93 0.74 -12.28
C TRP A 640 5.35 0.67 -13.70
N ALA A 641 5.66 -0.42 -14.41
CA ALA A 641 5.22 -0.70 -15.79
C ALA A 641 5.12 -2.23 -16.00
N PRO A 642 4.14 -2.89 -15.36
CA PRO A 642 4.11 -4.36 -15.24
C PRO A 642 3.98 -5.10 -16.57
N ASN A 643 3.42 -4.46 -17.61
CA ASN A 643 3.20 -5.11 -18.90
C ASN A 643 4.30 -4.78 -19.94
N ALA A 644 5.27 -3.94 -19.57
CA ALA A 644 6.36 -3.57 -20.45
C ALA A 644 7.25 -4.78 -20.77
N GLN A 645 7.76 -4.83 -22.00
CA GLN A 645 8.78 -5.82 -22.38
C GLN A 645 10.20 -5.34 -22.04
N ALA A 646 10.39 -4.03 -22.02
CA ALA A 646 11.64 -3.35 -21.70
C ALA A 646 11.34 -1.89 -21.35
N VAL A 647 12.14 -1.30 -20.48
CA VAL A 647 12.06 0.13 -20.12
C VAL A 647 13.45 0.73 -20.24
N ARG A 648 13.53 1.97 -20.69
CA ARG A 648 14.76 2.78 -20.76
C ARG A 648 14.51 4.14 -20.14
N VAL A 649 15.56 4.79 -19.69
CA VAL A 649 15.52 6.20 -19.33
C VAL A 649 16.32 7.02 -20.35
N LYS A 650 15.74 8.12 -20.77
CA LYS A 650 16.39 9.08 -21.67
C LYS A 650 16.25 10.50 -21.15
N GLY A 651 17.24 11.32 -21.43
CA GLY A 651 17.32 12.68 -20.94
C GLY A 651 18.44 13.47 -21.59
N ASP A 652 18.71 14.65 -21.06
CA ASP A 652 19.83 15.49 -21.49
C ASP A 652 21.19 14.77 -21.41
N PHE A 653 21.41 13.98 -20.36
CA PHE A 653 22.65 13.22 -20.09
C PHE A 653 22.98 12.13 -21.12
N ASN A 654 22.02 11.71 -21.95
CA ASN A 654 22.26 10.76 -23.05
C ASN A 654 21.68 11.25 -24.38
N ALA A 655 21.59 12.57 -24.57
CA ALA A 655 21.09 13.20 -25.79
C ALA A 655 19.72 12.64 -26.26
N TRP A 656 18.86 12.27 -25.30
CA TRP A 656 17.55 11.68 -25.53
C TRP A 656 17.56 10.32 -26.24
N ASP A 657 18.64 9.54 -26.11
CA ASP A 657 18.76 8.17 -26.59
C ASP A 657 18.91 7.18 -25.42
N GLY A 658 17.83 6.44 -25.13
CA GLY A 658 17.77 5.51 -24.00
C GLY A 658 18.50 4.19 -24.20
N ARG A 659 19.04 3.88 -25.39
CA ARG A 659 19.57 2.53 -25.71
C ARG A 659 20.69 2.07 -24.77
N GLU A 660 21.51 3.00 -24.27
CA GLU A 660 22.57 2.69 -23.31
C GLU A 660 22.10 2.60 -21.84
N HIS A 661 20.87 3.06 -21.55
CA HIS A 661 20.34 3.22 -20.19
C HIS A 661 18.99 2.48 -20.02
N SER A 662 19.03 1.17 -20.26
CA SER A 662 17.92 0.24 -20.03
C SER A 662 17.77 -0.13 -18.55
N LEU A 663 16.53 -0.27 -18.08
CA LEU A 663 16.19 -0.66 -16.72
C LEU A 663 16.08 -2.17 -16.60
N ARG A 664 16.39 -2.73 -15.42
CA ARG A 664 16.05 -4.13 -15.08
C ARG A 664 14.64 -4.22 -14.51
N SER A 665 13.94 -5.29 -14.87
CA SER A 665 12.70 -5.70 -14.21
C SER A 665 13.03 -6.37 -12.87
N LEU A 666 12.35 -5.95 -11.80
CA LEU A 666 12.46 -6.53 -10.45
C LEU A 666 11.40 -7.62 -10.23
N GLY A 667 11.40 -8.61 -11.13
CA GLY A 667 10.55 -9.79 -11.07
C GLY A 667 9.05 -9.49 -11.25
N SER A 668 8.21 -10.19 -10.50
CA SER A 668 6.74 -10.11 -10.61
C SER A 668 6.13 -8.83 -10.03
N SER A 669 6.93 -7.92 -9.45
CA SER A 669 6.46 -6.64 -8.92
C SER A 669 5.98 -5.69 -10.00
N GLY A 670 6.47 -5.87 -11.24
CA GLY A 670 6.25 -4.92 -12.34
C GLY A 670 7.04 -3.62 -12.22
N VAL A 671 7.93 -3.50 -11.23
CA VAL A 671 8.83 -2.36 -11.05
C VAL A 671 10.09 -2.56 -11.90
N TRP A 672 10.49 -1.48 -12.57
CA TRP A 672 11.70 -1.38 -13.38
C TRP A 672 12.66 -0.40 -12.72
N GLU A 673 13.95 -0.72 -12.66
CA GLU A 673 14.94 0.14 -11.99
C GLU A 673 16.32 0.16 -12.66
N VAL A 674 17.01 1.30 -12.55
CA VAL A 674 18.44 1.45 -12.85
C VAL A 674 19.05 2.61 -12.04
N PHE A 675 20.31 2.47 -11.63
CA PHE A 675 21.12 3.58 -11.13
C PHE A 675 22.07 4.10 -12.22
N LEU A 676 22.02 5.40 -12.48
CA LEU A 676 22.88 6.07 -13.47
C LEU A 676 23.91 6.99 -12.78
N PRO A 677 25.20 6.59 -12.74
CA PRO A 677 26.26 7.45 -12.23
C PRO A 677 26.48 8.67 -13.13
N GLY A 678 26.82 9.81 -12.51
CA GLY A 678 27.12 11.08 -13.19
C GLY A 678 25.89 11.90 -13.60
N VAL A 679 24.67 11.37 -13.44
CA VAL A 679 23.44 12.15 -13.55
C VAL A 679 23.27 12.98 -12.28
N LEU A 680 22.95 14.26 -12.41
CA LEU A 680 22.85 15.20 -11.30
C LEU A 680 21.44 15.78 -11.18
N ALA A 681 21.13 16.33 -10.00
CA ALA A 681 19.94 17.13 -9.80
C ALA A 681 19.82 18.22 -10.87
N GLY A 682 18.61 18.40 -11.39
CA GLY A 682 18.31 19.32 -12.48
C GLY A 682 18.32 18.70 -13.88
N ALA A 683 18.78 17.46 -14.04
CA ALA A 683 18.69 16.73 -15.31
C ALA A 683 17.23 16.49 -15.72
N CYS A 684 16.92 16.69 -17.00
CA CYS A 684 15.60 16.41 -17.58
C CYS A 684 15.55 15.00 -18.15
N TYR A 685 14.50 14.23 -17.85
CA TYR A 685 14.35 12.84 -18.29
C TYR A 685 12.91 12.42 -18.59
N LYS A 686 12.78 11.30 -19.30
CA LYS A 686 11.56 10.54 -19.56
C LYS A 686 11.88 9.04 -19.58
N PHE A 687 10.84 8.23 -19.38
CA PHE A 687 10.90 6.79 -19.64
C PHE A 687 10.51 6.49 -21.09
N GLU A 688 11.27 5.65 -21.77
CA GLU A 688 10.83 4.96 -22.98
C GLU A 688 10.38 3.55 -22.58
N ILE A 689 9.14 3.19 -22.92
CA ILE A 689 8.53 1.92 -22.53
C ILE A 689 8.20 1.13 -23.79
N ARG A 690 8.71 -0.10 -23.89
CA ARG A 690 8.30 -1.04 -24.94
C ARG A 690 7.05 -1.75 -24.49
N THR A 691 5.95 -1.51 -25.19
CA THR A 691 4.66 -2.13 -24.87
C THR A 691 4.69 -3.63 -25.12
N LYS A 692 3.66 -4.32 -24.63
CA LYS A 692 3.46 -5.74 -24.89
C LYS A 692 3.31 -6.08 -26.38
N GLU A 693 2.85 -5.14 -27.20
CA GLU A 693 2.72 -5.25 -28.65
C GLU A 693 4.04 -4.94 -29.38
N GLY A 694 5.07 -4.50 -28.67
CA GLY A 694 6.44 -4.36 -29.16
C GLY A 694 6.83 -2.99 -29.72
N TYR A 695 5.94 -1.99 -29.66
CA TYR A 695 6.26 -0.60 -30.03
C TYR A 695 6.70 0.23 -28.81
N TRP A 696 7.36 1.37 -29.04
CA TRP A 696 7.88 2.24 -27.98
C TRP A 696 6.94 3.44 -27.73
N VAL A 697 6.73 3.77 -26.46
CA VAL A 697 6.05 4.99 -26.01
C VAL A 697 6.97 5.79 -25.08
N GLU A 698 6.80 7.11 -25.07
CA GLU A 698 7.53 8.01 -24.17
C GLU A 698 6.62 8.52 -23.07
N LYS A 699 7.10 8.46 -21.83
CA LYS A 699 6.33 8.81 -20.64
C LYS A 699 7.12 9.74 -19.72
N ALA A 700 6.47 10.79 -19.24
CA ALA A 700 6.89 11.48 -18.03
C ALA A 700 6.78 10.51 -16.85
N ASP A 701 7.62 10.73 -15.84
CA ASP A 701 7.61 9.95 -14.61
C ASP A 701 6.31 10.21 -13.80
N PRO A 702 5.51 9.18 -13.49
CA PRO A 702 4.37 9.31 -12.57
C PRO A 702 4.76 9.89 -11.20
N MET A 703 5.99 9.63 -10.76
CA MET A 703 6.59 10.08 -9.50
C MET A 703 7.58 11.23 -9.70
N ALA A 704 7.39 12.06 -10.74
CA ALA A 704 8.23 13.24 -10.92
C ALA A 704 8.11 14.18 -9.71
N PHE A 705 9.24 14.57 -9.12
CA PHE A 705 9.32 15.59 -8.05
C PHE A 705 9.51 17.01 -8.59
N GLY A 706 9.93 17.12 -9.85
CA GLY A 706 10.01 18.36 -10.61
C GLY A 706 9.78 18.11 -12.10
N THR A 707 9.49 19.17 -12.82
CA THR A 707 9.07 19.13 -14.23
C THR A 707 9.69 20.28 -15.01
N GLU A 708 9.74 20.16 -16.34
CA GLU A 708 9.93 21.31 -17.20
C GLU A 708 8.69 22.21 -17.22
N VAL A 709 8.89 23.50 -17.51
CA VAL A 709 7.79 24.46 -17.64
C VAL A 709 6.94 24.10 -18.87
N PRO A 710 5.61 23.91 -18.73
CA PRO A 710 4.72 23.64 -19.85
C PRO A 710 4.88 24.68 -20.98
N PRO A 711 4.80 24.27 -22.26
CA PRO A 711 4.28 22.99 -22.76
C PRO A 711 5.32 21.86 -22.87
N LEU A 712 6.52 22.05 -22.30
CA LEU A 712 7.49 20.96 -22.19
C LEU A 712 7.01 19.91 -21.19
N THR A 713 7.53 18.68 -21.30
CA THR A 713 6.90 17.49 -20.70
C THR A 713 7.89 16.53 -20.05
N ALA A 714 9.19 16.86 -19.99
CA ALA A 714 10.12 16.02 -19.26
C ALA A 714 9.95 16.21 -17.75
N SER A 715 10.16 15.11 -17.04
CA SER A 715 10.40 15.13 -15.60
C SER A 715 11.80 15.68 -15.35
N LYS A 716 12.02 16.25 -14.16
CA LYS A 716 13.29 16.83 -13.75
C LYS A 716 13.72 16.20 -12.44
N VAL A 717 14.97 15.75 -12.37
CA VAL A 717 15.54 15.23 -11.12
C VAL A 717 15.62 16.36 -10.10
N VAL A 718 15.09 16.13 -8.91
CA VAL A 718 15.11 17.09 -7.80
C VAL A 718 15.79 16.45 -6.61
N GLU A 719 16.72 17.18 -6.01
CA GLU A 719 17.28 16.86 -4.70
C GLU A 719 16.77 17.91 -3.71
N PRO A 720 15.82 17.55 -2.82
CA PRO A 720 15.30 18.49 -1.83
C PRO A 720 16.42 18.98 -0.90
N SER A 721 16.53 20.29 -0.73
CA SER A 721 17.53 20.90 0.14
C SER A 721 16.94 21.83 1.19
N TYR A 722 15.63 22.10 1.10
CA TYR A 722 14.95 23.01 2.00
C TYR A 722 14.79 22.43 3.41
N SER A 723 15.01 23.25 4.43
CA SER A 723 14.74 22.91 5.82
C SER A 723 13.69 23.87 6.39
N PHE A 724 12.52 23.33 6.72
CA PHE A 724 11.40 24.08 7.30
C PHE A 724 11.75 24.70 8.67
N LYS A 725 11.06 25.80 9.00
CA LYS A 725 11.22 26.54 10.28
C LYS A 725 9.89 26.70 11.01
N ASP A 726 8.95 25.80 10.76
CA ASP A 726 7.56 25.83 11.21
C ASP A 726 7.25 24.79 12.30
N SER A 727 8.27 24.27 13.00
CA SER A 727 8.07 23.23 14.01
C SER A 727 7.04 23.61 15.08
N GLU A 728 7.02 24.88 15.51
CA GLU A 728 6.00 25.41 16.45
C GLU A 728 4.58 25.33 15.88
N TRP A 729 4.41 25.58 14.58
CA TRP A 729 3.12 25.44 13.89
C TRP A 729 2.69 23.98 13.81
N MET A 730 3.58 23.09 13.37
CA MET A 730 3.28 21.67 13.20
C MET A 730 2.91 20.99 14.53
N GLU A 731 3.61 21.33 15.62
CA GLU A 731 3.26 20.86 16.97
C GLU A 731 1.90 21.39 17.44
N ALA A 732 1.61 22.67 17.20
CA ALA A 732 0.35 23.28 17.58
C ALA A 732 -0.83 22.70 16.78
N ARG A 733 -0.65 22.44 15.47
CA ARG A 733 -1.64 21.81 14.59
C ARG A 733 -2.06 20.45 15.13
N ALA A 734 -1.10 19.60 15.49
CA ALA A 734 -1.36 18.24 16.00
C ALA A 734 -2.20 18.22 17.29
N GLN A 735 -2.19 19.30 18.07
CA GLN A 735 -2.94 19.43 19.34
C GLN A 735 -4.27 20.18 19.19
N ARG A 736 -4.53 20.79 18.03
CA ARG A 736 -5.70 21.63 17.79
C ARG A 736 -6.82 20.81 17.18
N ASP A 737 -8.05 21.10 17.59
CA ASP A 737 -9.24 20.65 16.87
C ASP A 737 -9.58 21.67 15.77
N PRO A 738 -9.32 21.35 14.48
CA PRO A 738 -9.58 22.29 13.40
C PRO A 738 -11.09 22.50 13.16
N HIS A 739 -11.94 21.51 13.44
CA HIS A 739 -13.37 21.55 13.15
C HIS A 739 -14.14 22.51 14.06
N ASN A 740 -13.66 22.72 15.29
CA ASN A 740 -14.25 23.64 16.27
C ASN A 740 -13.36 24.88 16.54
N SER A 741 -12.35 25.10 15.70
CA SER A 741 -11.50 26.29 15.70
C SER A 741 -11.98 27.33 14.66
N PRO A 742 -11.49 28.59 14.72
CA PRO A 742 -11.75 29.56 13.65
C PRO A 742 -11.08 29.13 12.34
N MET A 743 -11.88 28.98 11.29
CA MET A 743 -11.43 28.71 9.92
C MET A 743 -12.12 29.67 8.95
N SER A 744 -11.36 30.68 8.54
CA SER A 744 -11.72 31.64 7.48
C SER A 744 -10.66 31.53 6.39
N VAL A 745 -11.10 31.06 5.22
CA VAL A 745 -10.25 30.61 4.11
C VAL A 745 -10.27 31.64 2.97
N TYR A 746 -9.09 32.00 2.49
CA TYR A 746 -8.90 32.75 1.26
C TYR A 746 -8.47 31.81 0.14
N GLU A 747 -9.37 31.52 -0.79
CA GLU A 747 -9.09 30.63 -1.94
C GLU A 747 -8.34 31.41 -3.04
N VAL A 748 -7.26 30.84 -3.56
CA VAL A 748 -6.30 31.51 -4.44
C VAL A 748 -5.86 30.62 -5.60
N HIS A 749 -6.00 31.14 -6.82
CA HIS A 749 -5.26 30.65 -7.98
C HIS A 749 -3.92 31.39 -8.08
N LEU A 750 -2.81 30.71 -7.75
CA LEU A 750 -1.48 31.33 -7.65
C LEU A 750 -1.07 32.09 -8.92
N GLY A 751 -1.35 31.52 -10.09
CA GLY A 751 -0.92 32.09 -11.38
C GLY A 751 -1.66 33.35 -11.80
N SER A 752 -2.80 33.68 -11.18
CA SER A 752 -3.64 34.82 -11.57
C SER A 752 -4.01 35.75 -10.43
N TRP A 753 -3.60 35.45 -9.19
CA TRP A 753 -3.71 36.39 -8.08
C TRP A 753 -2.97 37.70 -8.41
N ARG A 754 -1.68 37.59 -8.71
CA ARG A 754 -0.84 38.63 -9.32
C ARG A 754 0.02 38.00 -10.39
N LEU A 755 -0.16 38.43 -11.64
CA LEU A 755 0.55 37.85 -12.78
C LEU A 755 2.06 38.02 -12.64
N GLY A 756 2.80 36.95 -12.99
CA GLY A 756 4.26 36.97 -13.09
C GLY A 756 5.02 36.77 -11.78
N LEU A 757 4.34 36.44 -10.67
CA LEU A 757 5.02 36.16 -9.40
C LEU A 757 5.52 34.71 -9.32
N SER A 758 6.75 34.57 -8.84
CA SER A 758 7.32 33.30 -8.39
C SER A 758 6.81 32.89 -7.00
N TYR A 759 7.05 31.64 -6.59
CA TYR A 759 6.74 31.19 -5.22
C TYR A 759 7.44 32.05 -4.16
N ARG A 760 8.67 32.51 -4.42
CA ARG A 760 9.40 33.41 -3.50
C ARG A 760 8.75 34.78 -3.34
N GLU A 761 8.21 35.33 -4.42
CA GLU A 761 7.52 36.62 -4.38
C GLU A 761 6.14 36.49 -3.72
N LEU A 762 5.43 35.40 -3.99
CA LEU A 762 4.19 35.04 -3.29
C LEU A 762 4.42 34.90 -1.78
N ALA A 763 5.53 34.26 -1.36
CA ALA A 763 5.90 34.10 0.05
C ALA A 763 6.06 35.43 0.80
N LYS A 764 6.22 36.54 0.07
CA LYS A 764 6.20 37.89 0.63
C LYS A 764 4.83 38.53 0.44
N GLU A 765 4.40 38.73 -0.80
CA GLU A 765 3.24 39.57 -1.10
C GLU A 765 1.92 38.94 -0.67
N LEU A 766 1.73 37.64 -0.93
CA LEU A 766 0.49 36.95 -0.56
C LEU A 766 0.40 36.80 0.96
N VAL A 767 1.51 36.45 1.61
CA VAL A 767 1.57 36.29 3.08
C VAL A 767 1.26 37.61 3.78
N GLU A 768 1.89 38.72 3.35
CA GLU A 768 1.60 40.05 3.90
C GLU A 768 0.12 40.43 3.71
N TYR A 769 -0.47 40.12 2.55
CA TYR A 769 -1.84 40.46 2.22
C TYR A 769 -2.87 39.65 3.03
N VAL A 770 -2.72 38.32 3.07
CA VAL A 770 -3.62 37.40 3.78
C VAL A 770 -3.58 37.67 5.29
N LYS A 771 -2.38 37.88 5.84
CA LYS A 771 -2.20 38.26 7.24
C LYS A 771 -2.83 39.62 7.55
N TRP A 772 -2.67 40.60 6.67
CA TRP A 772 -3.29 41.92 6.85
C TRP A 772 -4.82 41.85 6.86
N LEU A 773 -5.43 40.99 6.04
CA LEU A 773 -6.87 40.72 6.03
C LEU A 773 -7.34 39.81 7.17
N GLY A 774 -6.43 39.19 7.93
CA GLY A 774 -6.77 38.39 9.10
C GLY A 774 -7.41 37.03 8.81
N PHE A 775 -7.28 36.50 7.59
CA PHE A 775 -7.67 35.11 7.31
C PHE A 775 -6.85 34.14 8.17
N THR A 776 -7.39 32.96 8.43
CA THR A 776 -6.67 31.91 9.19
C THR A 776 -6.03 30.87 8.29
N HIS A 777 -6.53 30.71 7.05
CA HIS A 777 -6.01 29.77 6.07
C HIS A 777 -6.02 30.38 4.67
N VAL A 778 -5.14 29.87 3.82
CA VAL A 778 -5.27 29.95 2.36
C VAL A 778 -5.67 28.58 1.82
N GLU A 779 -6.47 28.54 0.77
CA GLU A 779 -6.70 27.33 -0.03
C GLU A 779 -6.16 27.58 -1.43
N PHE A 780 -5.16 26.79 -1.82
CA PHE A 780 -4.62 26.86 -3.17
C PHE A 780 -5.42 25.95 -4.09
N MET A 781 -5.91 26.52 -5.19
CA MET A 781 -6.31 25.73 -6.36
C MET A 781 -5.14 24.82 -6.79
N PRO A 782 -5.39 23.72 -7.54
CA PRO A 782 -4.41 22.64 -7.67
C PRO A 782 -3.03 23.13 -8.12
N VAL A 783 -2.01 22.87 -7.29
CA VAL A 783 -0.62 23.27 -7.57
C VAL A 783 0.20 22.13 -8.19
N ALA A 784 -0.33 20.91 -8.23
CA ALA A 784 0.31 19.80 -8.92
C ALA A 784 0.50 20.12 -10.41
N GLU A 785 1.57 19.62 -11.04
CA GLU A 785 1.88 19.99 -12.42
C GLU A 785 0.77 19.54 -13.39
N HIS A 786 0.37 20.49 -14.23
CA HIS A 786 -0.71 20.36 -15.20
C HIS A 786 -0.29 21.05 -16.50
N PRO A 787 -0.58 20.49 -17.69
CA PRO A 787 -0.05 21.00 -18.94
C PRO A 787 -0.75 22.27 -19.43
N PHE A 788 -2.05 22.39 -19.16
CA PHE A 788 -2.88 23.48 -19.68
C PHE A 788 -3.34 24.43 -18.57
N GLY A 789 -2.91 25.70 -18.60
CA GLY A 789 -3.28 26.68 -17.56
C GLY A 789 -4.79 26.96 -17.50
N GLY A 790 -5.51 26.82 -18.61
CA GLY A 790 -6.96 26.99 -18.65
C GLY A 790 -7.77 25.87 -17.99
N SER A 791 -7.13 24.78 -17.52
CA SER A 791 -7.77 23.82 -16.62
C SER A 791 -7.79 24.29 -15.16
N TRP A 792 -7.12 25.41 -14.87
CA TRP A 792 -6.92 25.98 -13.53
C TRP A 792 -6.21 25.06 -12.53
N GLY A 793 -5.62 23.97 -13.03
CA GLY A 793 -4.96 22.95 -12.24
C GLY A 793 -5.68 21.60 -12.20
N TYR A 794 -6.97 21.53 -12.53
CA TYR A 794 -7.78 20.31 -12.36
C TYR A 794 -7.52 19.19 -13.38
N GLN A 795 -6.60 19.39 -14.33
CA GLN A 795 -6.14 18.33 -15.24
C GLN A 795 -4.67 18.03 -14.99
N VAL A 796 -4.39 17.36 -13.87
CA VAL A 796 -3.04 17.06 -13.37
C VAL A 796 -2.38 15.93 -14.16
N THR A 797 -1.10 16.08 -14.47
CA THR A 797 -0.28 15.03 -15.09
C THR A 797 0.91 14.57 -14.24
N SER A 798 1.47 15.43 -13.38
CA SER A 798 2.54 15.04 -12.44
C SER A 798 2.10 15.33 -11.00
N TYR A 799 1.60 14.29 -10.35
CA TYR A 799 0.94 14.40 -9.05
C TYR A 799 1.89 14.72 -7.89
N PHE A 800 3.17 14.37 -8.04
CA PHE A 800 4.22 14.53 -7.03
C PHE A 800 5.11 15.76 -7.25
N ALA A 801 4.77 16.65 -8.19
CA ALA A 801 5.52 17.88 -8.44
C ALA A 801 4.63 19.11 -8.32
N PRO A 802 4.99 20.13 -7.52
CA PRO A 802 4.39 21.45 -7.67
C PRO A 802 4.74 22.03 -9.04
N THR A 803 3.81 22.79 -9.62
CA THR A 803 3.95 23.31 -10.98
C THR A 803 5.19 24.19 -11.11
N SER A 804 5.99 23.88 -12.12
CA SER A 804 7.24 24.57 -12.42
C SER A 804 7.04 26.01 -12.92
N ARG A 805 5.79 26.42 -13.21
CA ARG A 805 5.44 27.79 -13.63
C ARG A 805 5.94 28.87 -12.67
N PHE A 806 6.02 28.57 -11.37
CA PHE A 806 6.35 29.56 -10.34
C PHE A 806 7.72 29.35 -9.69
N GLY A 807 8.44 28.28 -10.04
CA GLY A 807 9.79 28.03 -9.53
C GLY A 807 10.09 26.58 -9.19
N HIS A 808 11.16 26.38 -8.41
CA HIS A 808 11.60 25.07 -7.93
C HIS A 808 10.72 24.58 -6.76
N PRO A 809 10.55 23.26 -6.54
CA PRO A 809 9.77 22.74 -5.41
C PRO A 809 10.16 23.29 -4.02
N ASP A 810 11.45 23.50 -3.77
CA ASP A 810 11.92 24.14 -2.52
C ASP A 810 11.43 25.59 -2.34
N GLU A 811 11.08 26.28 -3.42
CA GLU A 811 10.48 27.61 -3.33
C GLU A 811 8.99 27.53 -2.95
N PHE A 812 8.30 26.46 -3.33
CA PHE A 812 6.96 26.17 -2.81
C PHE A 812 6.99 25.82 -1.32
N ARG A 813 7.98 25.00 -0.88
CA ARG A 813 8.23 24.77 0.56
C ARG A 813 8.46 26.08 1.32
N PHE A 814 9.23 27.01 0.73
CA PHE A 814 9.45 28.34 1.29
C PHE A 814 8.16 29.17 1.42
N LEU A 815 7.25 29.10 0.45
CA LEU A 815 5.93 29.75 0.53
C LEU A 815 5.10 29.19 1.69
N VAL A 816 5.02 27.86 1.81
CA VAL A 816 4.27 27.20 2.90
C VAL A 816 4.87 27.55 4.27
N ASP A 817 6.18 27.47 4.42
CA ASP A 817 6.89 27.83 5.66
C ASP A 817 6.67 29.31 6.04
N ALA A 818 6.64 30.22 5.06
CA ALA A 818 6.34 31.63 5.30
C ALA A 818 4.90 31.87 5.78
N LEU A 819 3.93 31.08 5.29
CA LEU A 819 2.54 31.11 5.75
C LEU A 819 2.42 30.58 7.18
N HIS A 820 3.06 29.46 7.50
CA HIS A 820 3.07 28.90 8.84
C HIS A 820 3.71 29.83 9.87
N GLN A 821 4.86 30.44 9.54
CA GLN A 821 5.50 31.46 10.39
C GLN A 821 4.63 32.71 10.55
N ALA A 822 3.71 32.98 9.62
CA ALA A 822 2.71 34.03 9.73
C ALA A 822 1.45 33.62 10.52
N GLY A 823 1.34 32.35 10.91
CA GLY A 823 0.18 31.78 11.61
C GLY A 823 -1.01 31.47 10.69
N ILE A 824 -0.74 31.22 9.41
CA ILE A 824 -1.73 30.94 8.37
C ILE A 824 -1.59 29.49 7.92
N GLY A 825 -2.68 28.73 7.99
CA GLY A 825 -2.68 27.35 7.49
C GLY A 825 -2.83 27.27 5.97
N VAL A 826 -2.33 26.19 5.39
CA VAL A 826 -2.33 25.95 3.94
C VAL A 826 -3.18 24.74 3.60
N LEU A 827 -4.28 24.97 2.88
CA LEU A 827 -5.11 23.95 2.27
C LEU A 827 -4.76 23.83 0.79
N LEU A 828 -4.88 22.63 0.24
CA LEU A 828 -4.59 22.36 -1.16
C LEU A 828 -5.72 21.59 -1.84
N ASP A 829 -6.17 22.07 -2.99
CA ASP A 829 -7.03 21.30 -3.87
C ASP A 829 -6.27 20.10 -4.44
N TRP A 830 -6.76 18.93 -4.09
CA TRP A 830 -6.23 17.63 -4.49
C TRP A 830 -7.20 16.96 -5.46
N VAL A 831 -6.68 16.41 -6.56
CA VAL A 831 -7.48 15.98 -7.72
C VAL A 831 -7.37 14.46 -7.95
N PRO A 832 -7.91 13.61 -7.05
CA PRO A 832 -7.87 12.16 -7.22
C PRO A 832 -8.99 11.62 -8.13
N ALA A 833 -9.90 12.49 -8.59
CA ALA A 833 -11.10 12.07 -9.32
C ALA A 833 -10.79 11.60 -10.74
N HIS A 834 -9.84 12.25 -11.43
CA HIS A 834 -9.54 11.98 -12.84
C HIS A 834 -8.18 12.54 -13.27
N PHE A 835 -7.72 12.16 -14.46
CA PHE A 835 -6.52 12.70 -15.12
C PHE A 835 -6.72 12.84 -16.64
N PRO A 836 -5.97 13.71 -17.35
CA PRO A 836 -6.20 13.96 -18.77
C PRO A 836 -5.64 12.83 -19.67
N LYS A 837 -6.06 12.81 -20.94
CA LYS A 837 -5.68 11.81 -21.96
C LYS A 837 -4.32 12.06 -22.63
N ASP A 838 -3.49 12.94 -22.06
CA ASP A 838 -2.16 13.25 -22.56
C ASP A 838 -1.31 11.98 -22.71
N ALA A 839 -1.00 11.61 -23.96
CA ALA A 839 -0.33 10.35 -24.28
C ALA A 839 1.07 10.22 -23.66
N TRP A 840 1.70 11.33 -23.28
CA TRP A 840 3.01 11.37 -22.62
C TRP A 840 2.92 11.24 -21.09
N ALA A 841 1.72 11.22 -20.49
CA ALA A 841 1.50 11.10 -19.05
C ALA A 841 0.89 9.72 -18.71
N LEU A 842 -0.03 9.64 -17.74
CA LEU A 842 -0.54 8.38 -17.17
C LEU A 842 -1.40 7.51 -18.12
N ALA A 843 -2.01 8.10 -19.16
CA ALA A 843 -2.95 7.39 -20.05
C ALA A 843 -2.26 6.23 -20.79
N GLN A 844 -2.79 5.01 -20.68
CA GLN A 844 -2.23 3.78 -21.27
C GLN A 844 -0.72 3.66 -21.03
N PHE A 845 -0.30 3.85 -19.78
CA PHE A 845 1.09 4.10 -19.40
C PHE A 845 2.10 3.10 -19.99
N ASP A 846 1.79 1.80 -19.95
CA ASP A 846 2.64 0.73 -20.48
C ASP A 846 2.11 0.10 -21.78
N GLY A 847 1.25 0.83 -22.50
CA GLY A 847 0.67 0.42 -23.80
C GLY A 847 -0.78 -0.04 -23.74
N GLN A 848 -1.34 -0.17 -22.54
CA GLN A 848 -2.75 -0.51 -22.29
C GLN A 848 -3.22 0.16 -20.98
N PRO A 849 -4.54 0.17 -20.68
CA PRO A 849 -5.06 0.75 -19.44
C PRO A 849 -4.33 0.24 -18.19
N LEU A 850 -3.71 1.16 -17.44
CA LEU A 850 -2.90 0.85 -16.26
C LEU A 850 -3.39 1.62 -15.03
N TYR A 851 -3.38 2.96 -15.12
CA TYR A 851 -3.88 3.85 -14.07
C TYR A 851 -5.39 4.05 -14.19
N GLU A 852 -5.89 4.08 -15.41
CA GLU A 852 -7.32 4.11 -15.74
C GLU A 852 -7.94 2.71 -15.77
N HIS A 853 -9.24 2.66 -15.49
CA HIS A 853 -9.99 1.40 -15.58
C HIS A 853 -10.12 0.93 -17.04
N ALA A 854 -9.93 -0.37 -17.28
CA ALA A 854 -9.91 -0.94 -18.63
C ALA A 854 -11.27 -0.91 -19.36
N ASP A 855 -12.38 -0.98 -18.62
CA ASP A 855 -13.72 -0.71 -19.17
C ASP A 855 -13.94 0.81 -19.32
N PRO A 856 -14.12 1.35 -20.54
CA PRO A 856 -14.35 2.77 -20.77
C PRO A 856 -15.58 3.35 -20.04
N ASN A 857 -16.60 2.53 -19.76
CA ASN A 857 -17.79 3.00 -19.02
C ASN A 857 -17.46 3.32 -17.55
N LEU A 858 -16.37 2.76 -17.04
CA LEU A 858 -15.85 2.99 -15.69
C LEU A 858 -14.59 3.87 -15.70
N GLY A 859 -13.88 3.92 -16.83
CA GLY A 859 -12.57 4.58 -16.96
C GLY A 859 -12.56 5.96 -17.61
N GLU A 860 -13.71 6.51 -18.02
CA GLU A 860 -13.76 7.82 -18.70
C GLU A 860 -14.93 8.70 -18.23
N HIS A 861 -14.67 10.00 -18.00
CA HIS A 861 -15.72 11.00 -17.84
C HIS A 861 -16.13 11.54 -19.23
N PRO A 862 -17.36 11.25 -19.71
CA PRO A 862 -17.74 11.53 -21.09
C PRO A 862 -17.80 13.03 -21.40
N ASP A 863 -18.29 13.85 -20.46
CA ASP A 863 -18.46 15.29 -20.67
C ASP A 863 -17.15 16.08 -20.51
N TRP A 864 -16.15 15.51 -19.83
CA TRP A 864 -14.86 16.16 -19.58
C TRP A 864 -13.77 15.70 -20.54
N GLY A 865 -13.93 14.50 -21.14
CA GLY A 865 -12.91 13.89 -21.98
C GLY A 865 -11.67 13.44 -21.21
N THR A 866 -11.79 13.19 -19.90
CA THR A 866 -10.71 12.75 -18.99
C THR A 866 -10.89 11.29 -18.58
N LEU A 867 -9.81 10.68 -18.06
CA LEU A 867 -9.79 9.30 -17.59
C LEU A 867 -9.99 9.22 -16.08
N ILE A 868 -10.67 8.18 -15.62
CA ILE A 868 -10.97 7.89 -14.21
C ILE A 868 -9.97 6.85 -13.72
N PHE A 869 -9.38 7.08 -12.54
CA PHE A 869 -8.49 6.11 -11.91
C PHE A 869 -9.20 4.79 -11.60
N ASP A 870 -8.49 3.67 -11.78
CA ASP A 870 -8.94 2.36 -11.30
C ASP A 870 -8.70 2.23 -9.79
N PHE A 871 -9.64 2.75 -8.98
CA PHE A 871 -9.56 2.69 -7.52
C PHE A 871 -9.55 1.25 -6.96
N GLY A 872 -9.99 0.27 -7.76
CA GLY A 872 -9.96 -1.15 -7.39
C GLY A 872 -8.56 -1.76 -7.52
N ARG A 873 -7.70 -1.17 -8.35
CA ARG A 873 -6.33 -1.64 -8.55
C ARG A 873 -5.43 -1.19 -7.42
N THR A 874 -4.67 -2.15 -6.89
CA THR A 874 -3.95 -2.02 -5.63
C THR A 874 -2.84 -0.98 -5.70
N GLU A 875 -2.02 -0.99 -6.76
CA GLU A 875 -0.92 -0.06 -6.95
C GLU A 875 -1.41 1.35 -7.32
N VAL A 876 -2.54 1.46 -8.04
CA VAL A 876 -3.18 2.75 -8.39
C VAL A 876 -3.76 3.41 -7.14
N ARG A 877 -4.46 2.65 -6.30
CA ARG A 877 -4.93 3.12 -4.99
C ARG A 877 -3.76 3.59 -4.14
N ASN A 878 -2.67 2.82 -4.09
CA ASN A 878 -1.47 3.19 -3.33
C ASN A 878 -0.79 4.46 -3.87
N PHE A 879 -0.74 4.65 -5.20
CA PHE A 879 -0.27 5.89 -5.83
C PHE A 879 -1.03 7.11 -5.31
N LEU A 880 -2.36 7.05 -5.25
CA LEU A 880 -3.19 8.16 -4.78
C LEU A 880 -3.11 8.36 -3.26
N VAL A 881 -3.15 7.29 -2.46
CA VAL A 881 -3.02 7.39 -0.99
C VAL A 881 -1.65 7.98 -0.64
N ALA A 882 -0.57 7.48 -1.24
CA ALA A 882 0.76 8.02 -1.04
C ALA A 882 0.86 9.47 -1.55
N ASN A 883 0.15 9.85 -2.61
CA ASN A 883 0.15 11.24 -3.08
C ASN A 883 -0.50 12.21 -2.08
N ALA A 884 -1.59 11.83 -1.43
CA ALA A 884 -2.19 12.64 -0.38
C ALA A 884 -1.21 12.83 0.79
N LEU A 885 -0.54 11.76 1.22
CA LEU A 885 0.47 11.81 2.28
C LEU A 885 1.70 12.64 1.88
N TYR A 886 2.15 12.54 0.62
CA TYR A 886 3.28 13.29 0.10
C TYR A 886 3.13 14.79 0.28
N TRP A 887 1.96 15.37 -0.02
CA TRP A 887 1.73 16.80 0.18
C TRP A 887 1.80 17.21 1.66
N LEU A 888 1.33 16.34 2.56
CA LEU A 888 1.32 16.59 4.01
C LEU A 888 2.73 16.42 4.62
N ASP A 889 3.49 15.41 4.18
CA ASP A 889 4.83 15.09 4.67
C ASP A 889 5.91 16.00 4.06
N GLU A 890 5.96 16.13 2.73
CA GLU A 890 7.08 16.78 2.02
C GLU A 890 6.91 18.30 1.88
N PHE A 891 5.67 18.78 1.95
CA PHE A 891 5.33 20.20 1.80
C PHE A 891 4.62 20.79 3.01
N HIS A 892 4.40 20.00 4.07
CA HIS A 892 3.75 20.42 5.32
C HIS A 892 2.32 20.98 5.14
N ILE A 893 1.62 20.61 4.06
CA ILE A 893 0.24 21.06 3.83
C ILE A 893 -0.64 20.68 5.05
N ASP A 894 -1.59 21.54 5.41
CA ASP A 894 -2.46 21.37 6.59
C ASP A 894 -3.78 20.68 6.29
N GLY A 895 -4.16 20.58 5.01
CA GLY A 895 -5.36 19.89 4.63
C GLY A 895 -5.56 19.81 3.12
N LEU A 896 -6.38 18.86 2.71
CA LEU A 896 -6.68 18.61 1.29
C LEU A 896 -8.16 18.80 1.03
N ARG A 897 -8.49 19.51 -0.05
CA ARG A 897 -9.86 19.64 -0.55
C ARG A 897 -10.02 18.80 -1.82
N VAL A 898 -11.02 17.93 -1.86
CA VAL A 898 -11.33 17.08 -3.02
C VAL A 898 -12.51 17.68 -3.77
N ASP A 899 -12.26 18.07 -5.02
CA ASP A 899 -13.27 18.53 -5.97
C ASP A 899 -14.13 17.38 -6.50
N ALA A 900 -15.38 17.70 -6.84
CA ALA A 900 -16.30 16.85 -7.58
C ALA A 900 -16.40 15.42 -7.03
N VAL A 901 -16.47 15.23 -5.71
CA VAL A 901 -16.52 13.90 -5.07
C VAL A 901 -17.67 13.05 -5.62
N ALA A 902 -18.77 13.67 -6.04
CA ALA A 902 -19.87 12.99 -6.71
C ALA A 902 -19.45 12.25 -8.00
N SER A 903 -18.46 12.76 -8.74
CA SER A 903 -17.95 12.10 -9.96
C SER A 903 -17.26 10.78 -9.66
N MET A 904 -16.70 10.65 -8.46
CA MET A 904 -16.08 9.43 -7.96
C MET A 904 -17.12 8.47 -7.38
N LEU A 905 -18.07 8.99 -6.61
CA LEU A 905 -19.05 8.20 -5.86
C LEU A 905 -20.05 7.44 -6.74
N TYR A 906 -20.27 7.88 -7.97
CA TYR A 906 -21.38 7.39 -8.78
C TYR A 906 -20.96 6.87 -10.15
N LEU A 907 -21.37 5.64 -10.45
CA LEU A 907 -21.18 4.98 -11.74
C LEU A 907 -22.04 5.62 -12.85
N ASP A 908 -23.16 6.25 -12.48
CA ASP A 908 -24.08 6.96 -13.40
C ASP A 908 -23.73 8.45 -13.58
N TYR A 909 -22.61 8.93 -13.00
CA TYR A 909 -22.23 10.35 -13.09
C TYR A 909 -22.04 10.79 -14.55
N SER A 910 -22.82 11.79 -14.98
CA SER A 910 -22.81 12.33 -16.35
C SER A 910 -23.09 11.28 -17.44
N ARG A 911 -23.88 10.25 -17.14
CA ARG A 911 -24.23 9.18 -18.09
C ARG A 911 -25.75 9.01 -18.20
N GLU A 912 -26.24 8.77 -19.41
CA GLU A 912 -27.65 8.45 -19.65
C GLU A 912 -27.98 6.98 -19.30
N ASP A 913 -29.27 6.66 -19.17
CA ASP A 913 -29.73 5.29 -19.00
C ASP A 913 -29.21 4.36 -20.11
N GLY A 914 -28.56 3.27 -19.71
CA GLY A 914 -27.94 2.30 -20.63
C GLY A 914 -26.49 2.60 -21.01
N GLN A 915 -25.92 3.72 -20.54
CA GLN A 915 -24.49 4.07 -20.70
C GLN A 915 -23.64 3.74 -19.46
N TRP A 916 -24.25 3.16 -18.42
CA TRP A 916 -23.57 2.75 -17.19
C TRP A 916 -24.14 1.42 -16.69
N GLN A 917 -23.41 0.75 -15.80
CA GLN A 917 -23.82 -0.51 -15.18
C GLN A 917 -23.83 -0.38 -13.66
N PRO A 918 -24.81 -0.99 -12.95
CA PRO A 918 -24.84 -0.95 -11.51
C PRO A 918 -23.69 -1.73 -10.89
N ASN A 919 -23.36 -1.38 -9.65
CA ASN A 919 -22.42 -2.13 -8.84
C ASN A 919 -22.95 -3.55 -8.55
N ARG A 920 -22.10 -4.39 -7.94
CA ARG A 920 -22.42 -5.78 -7.61
C ARG A 920 -23.65 -5.97 -6.70
N PHE A 921 -24.16 -4.91 -6.06
CA PHE A 921 -25.37 -4.92 -5.22
C PHE A 921 -26.59 -4.28 -5.91
N GLY A 922 -26.48 -3.90 -7.19
CA GLY A 922 -27.56 -3.27 -7.96
C GLY A 922 -27.69 -1.76 -7.76
N GLY A 923 -26.79 -1.14 -6.98
CA GLY A 923 -26.75 0.30 -6.73
C GLY A 923 -25.93 1.05 -7.78
N ARG A 924 -25.98 2.38 -7.73
CA ARG A 924 -25.18 3.27 -8.59
C ARG A 924 -23.86 3.71 -7.95
N GLU A 925 -23.64 3.32 -6.70
CA GLU A 925 -22.48 3.72 -5.91
C GLU A 925 -21.23 2.99 -6.42
N ASN A 926 -20.14 3.73 -6.64
CA ASN A 926 -18.82 3.20 -6.95
C ASN A 926 -18.15 2.75 -5.65
N LEU A 927 -18.16 1.44 -5.39
CA LEU A 927 -17.71 0.87 -4.11
C LEU A 927 -16.21 1.01 -3.91
N GLU A 928 -15.45 0.89 -4.98
CA GLU A 928 -14.00 1.02 -5.00
C GLU A 928 -13.58 2.46 -4.67
N ALA A 929 -14.26 3.46 -5.27
CA ALA A 929 -14.04 4.87 -4.94
C ALA A 929 -14.41 5.20 -3.49
N ILE A 930 -15.54 4.68 -2.98
CA ILE A 930 -15.94 4.84 -1.57
C ILE A 930 -14.87 4.25 -0.64
N SER A 931 -14.40 3.03 -0.92
CA SER A 931 -13.36 2.38 -0.13
C SER A 931 -12.05 3.18 -0.15
N PHE A 932 -11.66 3.71 -1.30
CA PHE A 932 -10.49 4.56 -1.43
C PHE A 932 -10.62 5.86 -0.61
N LEU A 933 -11.75 6.55 -0.70
CA LEU A 933 -12.00 7.78 0.08
C LEU A 933 -11.96 7.51 1.59
N GLN A 934 -12.49 6.37 2.02
CA GLN A 934 -12.40 5.94 3.42
C GLN A 934 -10.96 5.65 3.84
N GLU A 935 -10.19 4.96 3.00
CA GLU A 935 -8.78 4.62 3.27
C GLU A 935 -7.90 5.87 3.37
N VAL A 936 -8.01 6.80 2.40
CA VAL A 936 -7.18 8.01 2.39
C VAL A 936 -7.50 8.91 3.58
N ASN A 937 -8.79 9.14 3.90
CA ASN A 937 -9.17 9.93 5.07
C ASN A 937 -8.65 9.29 6.37
N ALA A 938 -8.88 7.98 6.56
CA ALA A 938 -8.41 7.28 7.76
C ALA A 938 -6.88 7.34 7.91
N THR A 939 -6.15 7.20 6.80
CA THR A 939 -4.69 7.20 6.81
C THR A 939 -4.14 8.60 7.08
N VAL A 940 -4.72 9.64 6.48
CA VAL A 940 -4.35 11.05 6.75
C VAL A 940 -4.56 11.40 8.22
N TYR A 941 -5.75 11.16 8.78
CA TYR A 941 -6.00 11.50 10.19
C TYR A 941 -5.16 10.68 11.19
N LYS A 942 -4.77 9.46 10.83
CA LYS A 942 -3.87 8.60 11.63
C LYS A 942 -2.43 9.14 11.64
N THR A 943 -1.92 9.54 10.48
CA THR A 943 -0.50 9.89 10.30
C THR A 943 -0.24 11.38 10.54
N HIS A 944 -1.22 12.24 10.28
CA HIS A 944 -1.14 13.69 10.37
C HIS A 944 -2.26 14.27 11.25
N PRO A 945 -2.21 14.10 12.59
CA PRO A 945 -3.18 14.68 13.49
C PRO A 945 -3.32 16.20 13.29
N GLY A 946 -4.55 16.70 13.35
CA GLY A 946 -4.87 18.10 13.16
C GLY A 946 -4.97 18.57 11.69
N ALA A 947 -4.62 17.72 10.72
CA ALA A 947 -4.91 17.99 9.31
C ALA A 947 -6.42 17.99 9.04
N VAL A 948 -6.86 18.58 7.92
CA VAL A 948 -8.28 18.65 7.54
C VAL A 948 -8.51 18.09 6.14
N MET A 949 -9.47 17.19 6.01
CA MET A 949 -9.94 16.72 4.70
C MET A 949 -11.29 17.35 4.38
N ILE A 950 -11.42 18.01 3.22
CA ILE A 950 -12.60 18.76 2.80
C ILE A 950 -13.18 18.15 1.53
N ALA A 951 -14.49 17.92 1.49
CA ALA A 951 -15.19 17.41 0.31
C ALA A 951 -16.10 18.46 -0.33
N GLU A 952 -16.06 18.55 -1.65
CA GLU A 952 -17.16 19.13 -2.44
C GLU A 952 -18.03 17.99 -3.00
N GLU A 953 -19.23 17.86 -2.45
CA GLU A 953 -20.18 16.78 -2.79
C GLU A 953 -21.57 17.40 -2.95
N SER A 954 -22.15 17.25 -4.14
CA SER A 954 -23.31 18.02 -4.60
C SER A 954 -24.62 17.23 -4.77
N THR A 955 -24.67 15.96 -4.37
CA THR A 955 -25.83 15.05 -4.56
C THR A 955 -26.53 14.65 -3.26
N ALA A 956 -26.13 15.22 -2.13
CA ALA A 956 -26.65 14.91 -0.79
C ALA A 956 -26.34 13.47 -0.35
N PHE A 957 -25.14 12.97 -0.68
CA PHE A 957 -24.63 11.71 -0.13
C PHE A 957 -24.58 11.80 1.41
N PRO A 958 -25.09 10.80 2.16
CA PRO A 958 -25.13 10.87 3.61
C PRO A 958 -23.79 10.52 4.25
N GLY A 959 -23.44 11.19 5.34
CA GLY A 959 -22.28 10.82 6.17
C GLY A 959 -20.95 11.13 5.49
N VAL A 960 -20.89 12.20 4.68
CA VAL A 960 -19.64 12.64 4.04
C VAL A 960 -18.60 12.99 5.12
N THR A 961 -19.03 13.71 6.16
CA THR A 961 -18.18 14.12 7.29
C THR A 961 -18.26 13.18 8.50
N ALA A 962 -18.95 12.05 8.36
CA ALA A 962 -19.03 11.05 9.41
C ALA A 962 -17.78 10.14 9.43
N PRO A 963 -17.37 9.61 10.60
CA PRO A 963 -16.22 8.72 10.70
C PRO A 963 -16.37 7.44 9.86
N THR A 964 -15.27 6.98 9.29
CA THR A 964 -15.21 5.74 8.50
C THR A 964 -15.62 4.50 9.30
N SER A 965 -15.34 4.49 10.61
CA SER A 965 -15.73 3.41 11.53
C SER A 965 -17.26 3.24 11.68
N HIS A 966 -18.05 4.22 11.24
CA HIS A 966 -19.51 4.20 11.25
C HIS A 966 -20.09 4.25 9.82
N GLY A 967 -19.29 3.93 8.81
CA GLY A 967 -19.73 3.89 7.40
C GLY A 967 -19.75 5.23 6.68
N GLY A 968 -19.24 6.32 7.29
CA GLY A 968 -19.05 7.59 6.61
C GLY A 968 -17.85 7.58 5.65
N LEU A 969 -17.70 8.63 4.85
CA LEU A 969 -16.53 8.79 3.96
C LEU A 969 -15.27 9.24 4.71
N GLY A 970 -15.43 9.80 5.92
CA GLY A 970 -14.33 10.20 6.78
C GLY A 970 -13.81 11.62 6.57
N PHE A 971 -14.43 12.45 5.73
CA PHE A 971 -14.02 13.84 5.59
C PHE A 971 -14.24 14.63 6.89
N GLY A 972 -13.48 15.70 7.10
CA GLY A 972 -13.63 16.58 8.26
C GLY A 972 -14.65 17.67 8.02
N LEU A 973 -14.71 18.19 6.80
CA LEU A 973 -15.64 19.24 6.36
C LEU A 973 -16.26 18.91 5.00
N LYS A 974 -17.44 19.46 4.74
CA LYS A 974 -18.13 19.42 3.44
C LYS A 974 -18.51 20.83 3.02
N TRP A 975 -18.30 21.17 1.76
CA TRP A 975 -18.83 22.41 1.18
C TRP A 975 -20.37 22.40 1.17
N ASN A 976 -20.98 23.45 1.70
CA ASN A 976 -22.43 23.61 1.73
C ASN A 976 -22.94 24.26 0.43
N MET A 977 -22.98 23.46 -0.64
CA MET A 977 -23.44 23.91 -1.95
C MET A 977 -24.90 24.39 -1.94
N GLY A 978 -25.74 23.79 -1.09
CA GLY A 978 -27.14 24.21 -0.90
C GLY A 978 -27.24 25.61 -0.31
N TRP A 979 -26.51 25.90 0.77
CA TRP A 979 -26.43 27.25 1.34
C TRP A 979 -25.91 28.26 0.33
N MET A 980 -24.85 27.91 -0.41
CA MET A 980 -24.23 28.80 -1.41
C MET A 980 -25.26 29.21 -2.46
N HIS A 981 -25.92 28.24 -3.10
CA HIS A 981 -26.90 28.51 -4.15
C HIS A 981 -28.09 29.31 -3.62
N ASP A 982 -28.66 28.91 -2.48
CA ASP A 982 -29.86 29.55 -1.91
C ASP A 982 -29.58 30.99 -1.45
N SER A 983 -28.45 31.21 -0.80
CA SER A 983 -28.06 32.53 -0.30
C SER A 983 -27.71 33.49 -1.42
N LEU A 984 -26.99 33.03 -2.46
CA LEU A 984 -26.69 33.83 -3.65
C LEU A 984 -27.95 34.19 -4.43
N LYS A 985 -28.87 33.23 -4.61
CA LYS A 985 -30.16 33.47 -5.26
C LYS A 985 -30.97 34.53 -4.51
N TYR A 986 -31.02 34.45 -3.18
CA TYR A 986 -31.71 35.46 -2.36
C TYR A 986 -31.04 36.84 -2.45
N ALA A 987 -29.71 36.89 -2.37
CA ALA A 987 -28.96 38.14 -2.43
C ALA A 987 -29.05 38.82 -3.82
N SER A 988 -29.19 38.04 -4.89
CA SER A 988 -29.33 38.56 -6.26
C SER A 988 -30.71 39.14 -6.55
N GLU A 989 -31.72 38.79 -5.74
CA GLU A 989 -33.08 39.28 -5.90
C GLU A 989 -33.23 40.74 -5.44
N ASP A 990 -34.06 41.52 -6.14
CA ASP A 990 -34.35 42.91 -5.75
C ASP A 990 -34.90 42.95 -4.31
N PRO A 991 -34.42 43.86 -3.44
CA PRO A 991 -34.89 43.96 -2.06
C PRO A 991 -36.42 43.99 -1.88
N VAL A 992 -37.18 44.51 -2.86
CA VAL A 992 -38.65 44.53 -2.80
C VAL A 992 -39.28 43.14 -2.93
N ASN A 993 -38.60 42.22 -3.64
CA ASN A 993 -39.08 40.87 -3.94
C ASN A 993 -38.64 39.85 -2.90
N ARG A 994 -37.57 40.13 -2.15
CA ARG A 994 -36.97 39.22 -1.16
C ARG A 994 -37.95 38.66 -0.13
N LYS A 995 -39.02 39.37 0.22
CA LYS A 995 -40.05 38.85 1.15
C LYS A 995 -40.70 37.55 0.68
N TRP A 996 -40.83 37.36 -0.63
CA TRP A 996 -41.41 36.15 -1.24
C TRP A 996 -40.42 34.98 -1.27
N HIS A 997 -39.14 35.27 -1.08
CA HIS A 997 -38.04 34.31 -1.14
C HIS A 997 -37.35 34.10 0.21
N HIS A 998 -37.86 34.70 1.29
CA HIS A 998 -37.23 34.69 2.61
C HIS A 998 -36.94 33.28 3.14
N GLY A 999 -37.84 32.32 2.86
CA GLY A 999 -37.65 30.92 3.20
C GLY A 999 -36.39 30.29 2.59
N THR A 1000 -35.99 30.72 1.38
CA THR A 1000 -34.78 30.26 0.68
C THR A 1000 -33.53 30.54 1.52
N LEU A 1001 -33.43 31.75 2.09
CA LEU A 1001 -32.27 32.14 2.89
C LEU A 1001 -32.18 31.38 4.22
N THR A 1002 -33.33 31.00 4.80
CA THR A 1002 -33.40 30.29 6.09
C THR A 1002 -33.30 28.77 5.98
N PHE A 1003 -33.42 28.21 4.77
CA PHE A 1003 -33.59 26.77 4.57
C PHE A 1003 -32.33 25.97 4.91
N SER A 1004 -31.13 26.52 4.68
CA SER A 1004 -29.85 25.88 5.04
C SER A 1004 -29.80 25.44 6.49
N LEU A 1005 -30.40 26.20 7.41
CA LEU A 1005 -30.41 25.92 8.84
C LEU A 1005 -31.29 24.72 9.25
N VAL A 1006 -32.11 24.19 8.33
CA VAL A 1006 -32.84 22.93 8.55
C VAL A 1006 -31.87 21.74 8.59
N TYR A 1007 -30.77 21.81 7.82
CA TYR A 1007 -29.79 20.73 7.72
C TYR A 1007 -28.37 21.15 8.08
N ALA A 1008 -28.11 22.40 8.48
CA ALA A 1008 -26.77 22.93 8.78
C ALA A 1008 -25.97 22.15 9.85
N PHE A 1009 -26.59 21.22 10.56
CA PHE A 1009 -25.96 20.39 11.59
C PHE A 1009 -25.96 18.89 11.24
N THR A 1010 -26.28 18.51 10.00
CA THR A 1010 -26.20 17.11 9.54
C THR A 1010 -24.80 16.70 9.10
N GLU A 1011 -23.97 17.69 8.77
CA GLU A 1011 -22.57 17.54 8.37
C GLU A 1011 -21.78 18.72 8.96
N ASN A 1012 -20.45 18.60 9.02
CA ASN A 1012 -19.60 19.73 9.37
C ASN A 1012 -19.39 20.61 8.14
N PHE A 1013 -20.09 21.74 8.05
CA PHE A 1013 -20.10 22.54 6.83
C PHE A 1013 -19.02 23.63 6.79
N LEU A 1014 -18.43 23.79 5.61
CA LEU A 1014 -17.76 25.01 5.14
C LEU A 1014 -18.71 25.71 4.16
N LEU A 1015 -18.80 27.04 4.23
CA LEU A 1015 -19.71 27.89 3.45
C LEU A 1015 -18.94 28.54 2.29
N PRO A 1016 -18.92 27.95 1.08
CA PRO A 1016 -18.04 28.39 0.01
C PRO A 1016 -18.66 29.53 -0.82
N ILE A 1017 -17.83 30.51 -1.13
CA ILE A 1017 -18.00 31.41 -2.27
C ILE A 1017 -16.73 31.28 -3.10
N SER A 1018 -16.68 30.21 -3.90
CA SER A 1018 -15.47 29.77 -4.59
C SER A 1018 -15.30 30.40 -5.97
N HIS A 1019 -14.17 30.09 -6.61
CA HIS A 1019 -13.83 30.50 -7.97
C HIS A 1019 -14.92 30.16 -9.00
N ASP A 1020 -15.59 29.01 -8.85
CA ASP A 1020 -16.65 28.54 -9.75
C ASP A 1020 -17.86 29.46 -9.80
N GLU A 1021 -18.08 30.25 -8.75
CA GLU A 1021 -19.24 31.14 -8.66
C GLU A 1021 -19.02 32.50 -9.32
N VAL A 1022 -17.80 32.80 -9.78
CA VAL A 1022 -17.45 34.11 -10.36
C VAL A 1022 -16.87 34.02 -11.78
N VAL A 1023 -17.29 32.99 -12.53
CA VAL A 1023 -16.86 32.68 -13.91
C VAL A 1023 -18.05 32.28 -14.81
N HIS A 1024 -17.76 32.00 -16.08
CA HIS A 1024 -18.67 31.38 -17.04
C HIS A 1024 -20.03 32.10 -17.21
N GLY A 1025 -20.05 33.43 -17.10
CA GLY A 1025 -21.27 34.23 -17.24
C GLY A 1025 -22.13 34.31 -15.98
N LYS A 1026 -21.70 33.71 -14.86
CA LYS A 1026 -22.39 33.83 -13.56
C LYS A 1026 -22.26 35.22 -12.93
N GLY A 1027 -21.35 36.07 -13.42
CA GLY A 1027 -20.99 37.38 -12.89
C GLY A 1027 -20.12 37.32 -11.63
N SER A 1028 -19.35 38.37 -11.39
CA SER A 1028 -18.63 38.56 -10.12
C SER A 1028 -19.58 38.69 -8.93
N MET A 1029 -19.09 38.47 -7.71
CA MET A 1029 -19.88 38.64 -6.50
C MET A 1029 -20.54 40.02 -6.38
N LEU A 1030 -19.86 41.09 -6.82
CA LEU A 1030 -20.45 42.42 -6.83
C LEU A 1030 -21.57 42.55 -7.87
N ARG A 1031 -21.40 41.96 -9.06
CA ARG A 1031 -22.35 42.08 -10.17
C ARG A 1031 -23.58 41.20 -10.04
N LYS A 1032 -23.56 40.22 -9.15
CA LYS A 1032 -24.77 39.50 -8.72
C LYS A 1032 -25.73 40.38 -7.92
N MET A 1033 -25.21 41.40 -7.22
CA MET A 1033 -26.02 42.24 -6.34
C MET A 1033 -26.87 43.24 -7.15
N PRO A 1034 -28.15 43.46 -6.77
CA PRO A 1034 -29.03 44.40 -7.44
C PRO A 1034 -28.79 45.85 -6.98
N GLY A 1035 -29.32 46.79 -7.76
CA GLY A 1035 -29.32 48.22 -7.43
C GLY A 1035 -28.17 49.01 -8.02
N ASP A 1036 -28.01 50.25 -7.56
CA ASP A 1036 -26.88 51.10 -7.94
C ASP A 1036 -25.57 50.62 -7.28
N ARG A 1037 -24.45 51.27 -7.62
CA ARG A 1037 -23.13 50.85 -7.11
C ARG A 1037 -23.04 50.84 -5.58
N TRP A 1038 -23.66 51.80 -4.91
CA TRP A 1038 -23.63 51.86 -3.45
C TRP A 1038 -24.43 50.68 -2.87
N GLN A 1039 -25.61 50.41 -3.43
CA GLN A 1039 -26.45 49.28 -3.02
C GLN A 1039 -25.79 47.92 -3.32
N GLN A 1040 -25.05 47.79 -4.43
CA GLN A 1040 -24.31 46.58 -4.76
C GLN A 1040 -23.24 46.27 -3.71
N LEU A 1041 -22.44 47.28 -3.33
CA LEU A 1041 -21.43 47.13 -2.29
C LEU A 1041 -22.08 46.90 -0.91
N ALA A 1042 -23.17 47.59 -0.57
CA ALA A 1042 -23.90 47.38 0.69
C ALA A 1042 -24.49 45.96 0.79
N ASN A 1043 -25.07 45.45 -0.30
CA ASN A 1043 -25.53 44.06 -0.39
C ASN A 1043 -24.38 43.07 -0.18
N LEU A 1044 -23.25 43.26 -0.86
CA LEU A 1044 -22.09 42.38 -0.71
C LEU A 1044 -21.55 42.40 0.72
N ARG A 1045 -21.40 43.57 1.34
CA ARG A 1045 -21.01 43.70 2.75
C ARG A 1045 -21.96 42.96 3.69
N THR A 1046 -23.27 43.07 3.44
CA THR A 1046 -24.31 42.39 4.23
C THR A 1046 -24.28 40.88 4.04
N PHE A 1047 -24.08 40.44 2.81
CA PHE A 1047 -23.96 39.04 2.46
C PHE A 1047 -22.75 38.39 3.14
N LEU A 1048 -21.58 39.04 3.10
CA LEU A 1048 -20.37 38.55 3.78
C LEU A 1048 -20.55 38.54 5.31
N ALA A 1049 -21.15 39.58 5.89
CA ALA A 1049 -21.49 39.55 7.32
C ALA A 1049 -22.54 38.47 7.65
N TYR A 1050 -23.45 38.13 6.75
CA TYR A 1050 -24.33 36.98 6.97
C TYR A 1050 -23.55 35.66 6.93
N GLN A 1051 -22.68 35.46 5.94
CA GLN A 1051 -21.81 34.29 5.81
C GLN A 1051 -20.96 34.07 7.06
N TRP A 1052 -20.30 35.11 7.58
CA TRP A 1052 -19.46 35.03 8.79
C TRP A 1052 -20.25 34.75 10.07
N ALA A 1053 -21.54 35.12 10.12
CA ALA A 1053 -22.40 34.87 11.27
C ALA A 1053 -23.17 33.54 11.19
N HIS A 1054 -23.34 32.98 10.00
CA HIS A 1054 -24.01 31.70 9.78
C HIS A 1054 -23.16 30.54 10.35
N PRO A 1055 -23.76 29.48 10.93
CA PRO A 1055 -23.02 28.29 11.33
C PRO A 1055 -22.28 27.64 10.16
N GLY A 1056 -21.01 27.29 10.38
CA GLY A 1056 -20.11 26.70 9.38
C GLY A 1056 -18.86 27.53 9.14
N LYS A 1057 -17.78 26.93 8.61
CA LYS A 1057 -16.52 27.63 8.31
C LYS A 1057 -16.65 28.52 7.08
N GLN A 1058 -15.78 29.51 6.88
CA GLN A 1058 -15.92 30.47 5.78
C GLN A 1058 -14.86 30.25 4.70
N LEU A 1059 -15.27 30.41 3.45
CA LEU A 1059 -14.36 30.50 2.30
C LEU A 1059 -14.85 31.58 1.34
N ILE A 1060 -13.93 32.45 0.90
CA ILE A 1060 -14.16 33.34 -0.23
C ILE A 1060 -12.99 33.27 -1.21
N PHE A 1061 -13.30 33.35 -2.49
CA PHE A 1061 -12.31 33.43 -3.56
C PHE A 1061 -11.75 34.84 -3.74
N MET A 1062 -10.46 34.89 -4.06
CA MET A 1062 -9.74 36.12 -4.38
C MET A 1062 -10.48 37.02 -5.38
N GLY A 1063 -10.50 38.32 -5.12
CA GLY A 1063 -11.30 39.31 -5.84
C GLY A 1063 -12.61 39.67 -5.11
N THR A 1064 -13.18 38.75 -4.34
CA THR A 1064 -14.43 38.98 -3.60
C THR A 1064 -14.23 39.99 -2.46
N GLU A 1065 -13.09 39.96 -1.79
CA GLU A 1065 -12.76 40.76 -0.60
C GLU A 1065 -12.65 42.27 -0.86
N PHE A 1066 -12.44 42.69 -2.12
CA PHE A 1066 -12.48 44.09 -2.53
C PHE A 1066 -13.65 44.38 -3.48
N GLY A 1067 -14.53 43.41 -3.71
CA GLY A 1067 -15.68 43.55 -4.60
C GLY A 1067 -15.27 43.78 -6.05
N GLN A 1068 -14.44 42.89 -6.62
CA GLN A 1068 -14.07 42.95 -8.03
C GLN A 1068 -15.31 43.04 -8.93
N GLU A 1069 -15.21 43.84 -9.99
CA GLU A 1069 -16.32 44.04 -10.92
C GLU A 1069 -16.43 42.96 -11.98
N ALA A 1070 -15.33 42.63 -12.64
CA ALA A 1070 -15.30 41.62 -13.68
C ALA A 1070 -15.32 40.21 -13.07
N GLU A 1071 -15.81 39.25 -13.86
CA GLU A 1071 -15.57 37.83 -13.58
C GLU A 1071 -14.07 37.56 -13.47
N TRP A 1072 -13.72 36.52 -12.73
CA TRP A 1072 -12.34 36.09 -12.66
C TRP A 1072 -11.85 35.62 -14.03
N SER A 1073 -10.62 35.99 -14.37
CA SER A 1073 -9.94 35.54 -15.58
C SER A 1073 -8.51 35.16 -15.23
N GLU A 1074 -8.18 33.88 -15.41
CA GLU A 1074 -6.82 33.39 -15.15
C GLU A 1074 -5.76 34.13 -15.97
N GLN A 1075 -6.12 34.56 -17.19
CA GLN A 1075 -5.20 35.22 -18.13
C GLN A 1075 -4.92 36.69 -17.81
N HIS A 1076 -5.89 37.39 -17.21
CA HIS A 1076 -5.79 38.83 -16.95
C HIS A 1076 -5.41 39.15 -15.51
N GLY A 1077 -5.58 38.17 -14.61
CA GLY A 1077 -5.42 38.35 -13.17
C GLY A 1077 -6.49 39.22 -12.53
N LEU A 1078 -6.28 39.60 -11.28
CA LEU A 1078 -7.23 40.43 -10.51
C LEU A 1078 -7.10 41.93 -10.81
N ASP A 1079 -8.22 42.65 -10.70
CA ASP A 1079 -8.34 44.10 -10.91
C ASP A 1079 -7.83 44.91 -9.70
N TRP A 1080 -6.55 44.77 -9.34
CA TRP A 1080 -5.97 45.39 -8.13
C TRP A 1080 -6.14 46.91 -8.03
N TRP A 1081 -6.25 47.61 -9.16
CA TRP A 1081 -6.49 49.07 -9.21
C TRP A 1081 -7.82 49.48 -8.56
N LEU A 1082 -8.79 48.55 -8.45
CA LEU A 1082 -10.03 48.80 -7.71
C LEU A 1082 -9.78 49.01 -6.22
N ALA A 1083 -8.79 48.33 -5.63
CA ALA A 1083 -8.49 48.42 -4.20
C ALA A 1083 -8.01 49.83 -3.77
N ASP A 1084 -7.58 50.66 -4.72
CA ASP A 1084 -7.23 52.08 -4.48
C ASP A 1084 -8.47 53.00 -4.44
N ILE A 1085 -9.63 52.52 -4.87
CA ILE A 1085 -10.89 53.26 -4.84
C ILE A 1085 -11.50 53.15 -3.44
N PRO A 1086 -11.84 54.27 -2.76
CA PRO A 1086 -12.30 54.25 -1.37
C PRO A 1086 -13.44 53.27 -1.05
N ALA A 1087 -14.39 53.09 -1.97
CA ALA A 1087 -15.53 52.20 -1.78
C ALA A 1087 -15.14 50.70 -1.78
N HIS A 1088 -14.19 50.31 -2.64
CA HIS A 1088 -13.66 48.95 -2.70
C HIS A 1088 -12.63 48.69 -1.58
N ARG A 1089 -11.83 49.71 -1.23
CA ARG A 1089 -11.00 49.67 -0.02
C ARG A 1089 -11.83 49.46 1.24
N GLY A 1090 -13.00 50.09 1.33
CA GLY A 1090 -13.96 49.88 2.41
C GLY A 1090 -14.45 48.43 2.51
N MET A 1091 -14.56 47.71 1.38
CA MET A 1091 -14.86 46.28 1.36
C MET A 1091 -13.71 45.47 1.99
N GLN A 1092 -12.45 45.73 1.60
CA GLN A 1092 -11.31 45.04 2.22
C GLN A 1092 -11.22 45.29 3.73
N LEU A 1093 -11.49 46.52 4.17
CA LEU A 1093 -11.51 46.87 5.59
C LEU A 1093 -12.62 46.13 6.34
N LEU A 1094 -13.82 45.98 5.76
CA LEU A 1094 -14.86 45.16 6.37
C LEU A 1094 -14.43 43.68 6.42
N THR A 1095 -13.87 43.11 5.36
CA THR A 1095 -13.40 41.70 5.39
C THR A 1095 -12.35 41.50 6.48
N LYS A 1096 -11.42 42.45 6.62
CA LYS A 1096 -10.45 42.45 7.71
C LYS A 1096 -11.14 42.44 9.08
N ASP A 1097 -12.08 43.34 9.30
CA ASP A 1097 -12.73 43.49 10.60
C ASP A 1097 -13.72 42.34 10.88
N LEU A 1098 -14.31 41.73 9.85
CA LEU A 1098 -15.08 40.49 9.95
C LEU A 1098 -14.21 39.33 10.44
N ASN A 1099 -13.02 39.18 9.88
CA ASN A 1099 -12.06 38.17 10.31
C ASN A 1099 -11.55 38.39 11.74
N GLU A 1100 -11.33 39.64 12.13
CA GLU A 1100 -10.96 40.00 13.50
C GLU A 1100 -12.10 39.69 14.49
N VAL A 1101 -13.34 40.06 14.16
CA VAL A 1101 -14.53 39.73 14.95
C VAL A 1101 -14.71 38.21 15.03
N TYR A 1102 -14.55 37.47 13.93
CA TYR A 1102 -14.66 36.01 13.90
C TYR A 1102 -13.67 35.34 14.83
N SER A 1103 -12.38 35.64 14.68
CA SER A 1103 -11.31 35.00 15.46
C SER A 1103 -11.40 35.36 16.95
N SER A 1104 -11.83 36.58 17.29
CA SER A 1104 -11.98 37.05 18.67
C SER A 1104 -13.31 36.68 19.33
N THR A 1105 -14.24 36.04 18.60
CA THR A 1105 -15.58 35.70 19.11
C THR A 1105 -15.86 34.20 19.02
N PRO A 1106 -15.58 33.42 20.09
CA PRO A 1106 -15.81 31.98 20.10
C PRO A 1106 -17.22 31.53 19.71
N ALA A 1107 -18.24 32.38 19.91
CA ALA A 1107 -19.62 32.09 19.54
C ALA A 1107 -19.80 31.85 18.02
N LEU A 1108 -18.91 32.42 17.20
CA LEU A 1108 -18.95 32.31 15.75
C LEU A 1108 -18.33 31.03 15.21
N TYR A 1109 -17.57 30.25 16.00
CA TYR A 1109 -16.85 29.08 15.48
C TYR A 1109 -16.84 27.83 16.39
N SER A 1110 -16.93 27.99 17.71
CA SER A 1110 -16.67 26.89 18.66
C SER A 1110 -17.77 25.83 18.73
N ARG A 1111 -18.94 26.15 18.16
CA ARG A 1111 -20.14 25.29 18.13
C ARG A 1111 -20.84 25.34 16.78
N ASP A 1112 -20.07 25.50 15.69
CA ASP A 1112 -20.64 25.51 14.32
C ASP A 1112 -21.38 24.21 14.00
N ASN A 1113 -20.86 23.09 14.48
CA ASN A 1113 -21.33 21.75 14.15
C ASN A 1113 -22.40 21.23 15.13
N GLU A 1114 -22.89 22.08 16.03
CA GLU A 1114 -23.88 21.71 17.04
C GLU A 1114 -25.12 22.60 16.97
N PRO A 1115 -26.35 22.04 17.01
CA PRO A 1115 -27.57 22.84 17.05
C PRO A 1115 -27.61 23.86 18.19
N GLY A 1116 -26.97 23.56 19.32
CA GLY A 1116 -26.92 24.46 20.48
C GLY A 1116 -26.04 25.70 20.29
N GLY A 1117 -25.26 25.79 19.21
CA GLY A 1117 -24.46 26.97 18.85
C GLY A 1117 -25.27 28.08 18.17
N PHE A 1118 -26.52 27.82 17.80
CA PHE A 1118 -27.37 28.74 17.05
C PHE A 1118 -28.81 28.76 17.62
N GLN A 1119 -29.42 29.94 17.65
CA GLN A 1119 -30.82 30.10 18.03
C GLN A 1119 -31.47 31.23 17.24
N TRP A 1120 -32.58 30.95 16.56
CA TRP A 1120 -33.41 32.01 15.98
C TRP A 1120 -34.00 32.91 17.07
N ILE A 1121 -33.92 34.23 16.86
CA ILE A 1121 -34.77 35.21 17.56
C ILE A 1121 -36.03 35.41 16.73
N ASN A 1122 -35.85 35.83 15.47
CA ASN A 1122 -36.90 35.89 14.47
C ASN A 1122 -36.30 35.68 13.08
N GLY A 1123 -36.51 34.48 12.51
CA GLY A 1123 -36.17 34.15 11.13
C GLY A 1123 -37.34 34.28 10.16
N GLY A 1124 -38.50 34.76 10.62
CA GLY A 1124 -39.73 34.86 9.83
C GLY A 1124 -40.14 36.29 9.48
N ASP A 1125 -39.31 37.30 9.73
CA ASP A 1125 -39.61 38.73 9.49
C ASP A 1125 -39.45 39.11 8.00
N ALA A 1126 -40.12 38.34 7.14
CA ALA A 1126 -40.04 38.44 5.69
C ALA A 1126 -40.54 39.81 5.18
N ASP A 1127 -41.58 40.37 5.79
CA ASP A 1127 -42.14 41.67 5.41
C ASP A 1127 -41.14 42.82 5.56
N ARG A 1128 -40.18 42.69 6.48
CA ARG A 1128 -39.09 43.65 6.69
C ARG A 1128 -37.76 43.21 6.08
N ASN A 1129 -37.67 41.98 5.56
CA ASN A 1129 -36.44 41.32 5.11
C ASN A 1129 -35.35 41.28 6.20
N VAL A 1130 -35.75 41.00 7.44
CA VAL A 1130 -34.84 40.99 8.59
C VAL A 1130 -34.65 39.57 9.10
N LEU A 1131 -33.41 39.18 9.37
CA LEU A 1131 -33.06 37.97 10.11
C LEU A 1131 -32.41 38.35 11.43
N THR A 1132 -32.87 37.75 12.52
CA THR A 1132 -32.26 37.94 13.84
C THR A 1132 -32.04 36.60 14.53
N PHE A 1133 -30.84 36.38 15.05
CA PHE A 1133 -30.45 35.13 15.70
C PHE A 1133 -29.33 35.35 16.72
N VAL A 1134 -29.13 34.35 17.56
CA VAL A 1134 -28.05 34.28 18.55
C VAL A 1134 -27.07 33.19 18.12
N ARG A 1135 -25.79 33.50 18.23
CA ARG A 1135 -24.68 32.55 18.21
C ARG A 1135 -24.18 32.34 19.64
N TRP A 1136 -23.92 31.11 20.02
CA TRP A 1136 -23.50 30.73 21.38
C TRP A 1136 -22.14 30.04 21.37
N ASP A 1137 -21.26 30.44 22.29
CA ASP A 1137 -20.02 29.70 22.53
C ASP A 1137 -20.23 28.53 23.51
N THR A 1138 -19.17 27.76 23.76
CA THR A 1138 -19.14 26.65 24.73
C THR A 1138 -19.27 27.08 26.19
N LYS A 1139 -19.10 28.38 26.49
CA LYS A 1139 -19.24 28.97 27.84
C LYS A 1139 -20.61 29.61 28.05
N GLY A 1140 -21.49 29.62 27.05
CA GLY A 1140 -22.80 30.25 27.10
C GLY A 1140 -22.77 31.77 26.92
N ASN A 1141 -21.72 32.34 26.33
CA ASN A 1141 -21.70 33.77 25.95
C ASN A 1141 -22.41 33.96 24.60
N PRO A 1142 -23.36 34.92 24.50
CA PRO A 1142 -24.08 35.19 23.27
C PRO A 1142 -23.39 36.24 22.38
N LEU A 1143 -23.55 36.05 21.07
CA LEU A 1143 -23.48 37.10 20.06
C LEU A 1143 -24.84 37.20 19.38
N VAL A 1144 -25.48 38.36 19.45
CA VAL A 1144 -26.76 38.60 18.75
C VAL A 1144 -26.47 39.22 17.39
N CYS A 1145 -26.94 38.60 16.32
CA CYS A 1145 -26.78 39.05 14.95
C CYS A 1145 -28.12 39.51 14.40
N ALA A 1146 -28.17 40.72 13.84
CA ALA A 1146 -29.33 41.27 13.14
C ALA A 1146 -28.92 41.70 11.73
N VAL A 1147 -29.57 41.12 10.72
CA VAL A 1147 -29.25 41.34 9.31
C VAL A 1147 -30.48 41.91 8.60
N ASN A 1148 -30.37 43.10 8.03
CA ASN A 1148 -31.41 43.76 7.27
C ASN A 1148 -31.08 43.73 5.77
N PHE A 1149 -31.81 42.88 5.03
CA PHE A 1149 -31.69 42.77 3.58
C PHE A 1149 -32.65 43.70 2.82
N SER A 1150 -33.36 44.60 3.50
CA SER A 1150 -34.18 45.61 2.81
C SER A 1150 -33.36 46.83 2.38
N GLY A 1151 -33.84 47.55 1.37
CA GLY A 1151 -33.22 48.78 0.87
C GLY A 1151 -33.33 49.99 1.81
N GLY A 1152 -34.03 49.88 2.94
CA GLY A 1152 -34.29 50.98 3.88
C GLY A 1152 -33.89 50.63 5.31
N PRO A 1153 -33.58 51.63 6.16
CA PRO A 1153 -33.31 51.40 7.58
C PRO A 1153 -34.59 51.06 8.35
N HIS A 1154 -34.44 50.26 9.40
CA HIS A 1154 -35.51 50.05 10.40
C HIS A 1154 -35.14 50.76 11.69
N VAL A 1155 -35.75 51.93 11.94
CA VAL A 1155 -35.50 52.75 13.13
C VAL A 1155 -36.40 52.29 14.29
N GLY A 1156 -35.82 52.17 15.49
CA GLY A 1156 -36.58 51.76 16.68
C GLY A 1156 -37.06 50.30 16.61
N TYR A 1157 -36.28 49.44 15.94
CA TYR A 1157 -36.54 48.01 15.86
C TYR A 1157 -36.35 47.38 17.24
N GLU A 1158 -37.39 46.72 17.74
CA GLU A 1158 -37.34 45.99 19.01
C GLU A 1158 -36.77 44.59 18.80
N LEU A 1159 -35.58 44.35 19.34
CA LEU A 1159 -34.82 43.10 19.19
C LEU A 1159 -34.84 42.33 20.51
N GLY A 1160 -35.41 41.12 20.51
CA GLY A 1160 -35.31 40.23 21.66
C GLY A 1160 -33.85 39.80 21.89
N VAL A 1161 -33.35 39.88 23.13
CA VAL A 1161 -31.97 39.52 23.50
C VAL A 1161 -31.91 38.64 24.76
N PRO A 1162 -30.87 37.78 24.90
CA PRO A 1162 -30.80 36.81 26.00
C PRO A 1162 -30.64 37.38 27.42
N SER A 1163 -30.32 38.66 27.58
CA SER A 1163 -30.16 39.28 28.90
C SER A 1163 -30.41 40.78 28.88
N ALA A 1164 -30.95 41.30 29.99
CA ALA A 1164 -31.08 42.74 30.22
C ALA A 1164 -29.72 43.36 30.57
N GLY A 1165 -29.63 44.69 30.53
CA GLY A 1165 -28.40 45.43 30.86
C GLY A 1165 -27.69 46.00 29.63
N ALA A 1166 -26.42 46.36 29.77
CA ALA A 1166 -25.69 47.07 28.72
C ALA A 1166 -25.21 46.13 27.61
N TRP A 1167 -25.41 46.53 26.36
CA TRP A 1167 -24.95 45.84 25.15
C TRP A 1167 -24.03 46.76 24.34
N THR A 1168 -23.13 46.18 23.55
CA THR A 1168 -22.23 46.91 22.65
C THR A 1168 -22.46 46.42 21.22
N GLU A 1169 -22.62 47.35 20.28
CA GLU A 1169 -22.57 47.08 18.84
C GLU A 1169 -21.10 46.86 18.45
N VAL A 1170 -20.72 45.62 18.15
CA VAL A 1170 -19.33 45.23 17.84
C VAL A 1170 -19.03 45.21 16.35
N LEU A 1171 -20.07 45.19 15.51
CA LEU A 1171 -19.97 45.33 14.07
C LEU A 1171 -21.21 46.06 13.56
N ASN A 1172 -21.02 46.97 12.60
CA ASN A 1172 -22.09 47.53 11.79
C ASN A 1172 -21.56 47.74 10.37
N THR A 1173 -22.08 46.99 9.39
CA THR A 1173 -21.56 46.99 8.01
C THR A 1173 -21.88 48.27 7.23
N ASP A 1174 -22.71 49.17 7.80
CA ASP A 1174 -23.04 50.47 7.22
C ASP A 1174 -22.19 51.62 7.77
N ALA A 1175 -21.16 51.31 8.57
CA ALA A 1175 -20.18 52.31 8.98
C ALA A 1175 -19.52 52.98 7.75
N ALA A 1176 -19.30 54.30 7.85
CA ALA A 1176 -18.71 55.09 6.78
C ALA A 1176 -17.29 54.60 6.38
N ALA A 1177 -16.56 53.99 7.31
CA ALA A 1177 -15.25 53.38 7.04
C ALA A 1177 -15.31 52.24 6.01
N TYR A 1178 -16.45 51.56 5.91
CA TYR A 1178 -16.69 50.50 4.92
C TYR A 1178 -17.41 51.00 3.65
N GLY A 1179 -17.62 52.32 3.53
CA GLY A 1179 -18.41 52.92 2.45
C GLY A 1179 -19.93 52.86 2.64
N GLY A 1180 -20.40 52.63 3.88
CA GLY A 1180 -21.82 52.69 4.23
C GLY A 1180 -22.35 54.12 4.40
N SER A 1181 -23.67 54.24 4.63
CA SER A 1181 -24.38 55.51 4.79
C SER A 1181 -24.21 56.15 6.18
N GLY A 1182 -23.70 55.40 7.16
CA GLY A 1182 -23.49 55.86 8.52
C GLY A 1182 -24.72 55.75 9.41
N VAL A 1183 -25.69 54.88 9.08
CA VAL A 1183 -26.82 54.58 9.97
C VAL A 1183 -26.33 53.64 11.07
N LEU A 1184 -25.95 54.24 12.20
CA LEU A 1184 -25.36 53.55 13.35
C LEU A 1184 -26.25 53.67 14.59
N ASN A 1185 -26.01 52.78 15.56
CA ASN A 1185 -26.56 52.93 16.90
C ASN A 1185 -25.69 53.91 17.70
N SER A 1186 -26.31 54.94 18.30
CA SER A 1186 -25.59 55.97 19.06
C SER A 1186 -25.95 55.92 20.55
N GLY A 1187 -24.97 56.19 21.41
CA GLY A 1187 -25.13 56.12 22.87
C GLY A 1187 -25.01 54.69 23.43
N GLN A 1188 -25.33 54.54 24.72
CA GLN A 1188 -25.26 53.25 25.41
C GLN A 1188 -26.51 52.42 25.11
N LEU A 1189 -26.35 51.29 24.43
CA LEU A 1189 -27.42 50.32 24.18
C LEU A 1189 -27.73 49.57 25.48
N THR A 1190 -28.95 49.69 25.99
CA THR A 1190 -29.37 49.03 27.24
C THR A 1190 -30.66 48.26 27.01
N ALA A 1191 -30.62 46.94 27.23
CA ALA A 1191 -31.77 46.06 27.10
C ALA A 1191 -32.64 46.11 28.36
N SER A 1192 -33.95 46.28 28.17
CA SER A 1192 -34.95 46.21 29.25
C SER A 1192 -35.29 44.75 29.57
N PRO A 1193 -35.72 44.43 30.80
CA PRO A 1193 -36.15 43.08 31.18
C PRO A 1193 -37.56 42.73 30.68
N GLU A 1194 -38.03 43.39 29.63
CA GLU A 1194 -39.31 43.11 28.98
C GLU A 1194 -39.05 42.09 27.87
N GLY A 1195 -39.56 40.87 28.00
CA GLY A 1195 -39.28 39.80 27.04
C GLY A 1195 -39.99 39.99 25.69
N LEU A 1196 -39.30 39.64 24.60
CA LEU A 1196 -39.79 39.74 23.22
C LEU A 1196 -39.20 38.60 22.37
N HIS A 1197 -39.95 38.13 21.36
CA HIS A 1197 -39.50 37.09 20.40
C HIS A 1197 -38.93 35.82 21.07
N GLY A 1198 -39.51 35.42 22.21
CA GLY A 1198 -39.04 34.25 22.98
C GLY A 1198 -37.73 34.48 23.77
N GLN A 1199 -37.23 35.70 23.82
CA GLN A 1199 -36.07 36.11 24.62
C GLN A 1199 -36.50 36.85 25.90
N PRO A 1200 -35.71 36.80 26.98
CA PRO A 1200 -36.09 37.37 28.29
C PRO A 1200 -35.97 38.90 28.38
N ALA A 1201 -35.29 39.55 27.43
CA ALA A 1201 -35.07 40.99 27.41
C ALA A 1201 -35.24 41.56 26.01
N THR A 1202 -35.38 42.88 25.90
CA THR A 1202 -35.55 43.59 24.62
C THR A 1202 -34.57 44.74 24.50
N LEU A 1203 -33.96 44.87 23.33
CA LEU A 1203 -33.06 45.94 22.95
C LEU A 1203 -33.67 46.74 21.79
N THR A 1204 -33.84 48.05 21.95
CA THR A 1204 -34.29 48.92 20.85
C THR A 1204 -33.07 49.40 20.06
N VAL A 1205 -33.03 49.07 18.77
CA VAL A 1205 -31.91 49.40 17.87
C VAL A 1205 -32.39 50.02 16.58
N THR A 1206 -31.48 50.68 15.86
CA THR A 1206 -31.65 51.02 14.45
C THR A 1206 -30.89 50.01 13.62
N LEU A 1207 -31.57 49.33 12.69
CA LEU A 1207 -30.94 48.44 11.73
C LEU A 1207 -30.65 49.22 10.43
N PRO A 1208 -29.39 49.23 9.94
CA PRO A 1208 -29.02 49.95 8.72
C PRO A 1208 -29.69 49.38 7.46
N PRO A 1209 -29.85 50.16 6.38
CA PRO A 1209 -30.32 49.65 5.09
C PRO A 1209 -29.26 48.75 4.47
N LEU A 1210 -29.65 47.58 3.93
CA LEU A 1210 -28.70 46.62 3.35
C LEU A 1210 -27.46 46.50 4.23
N GLY A 1211 -27.67 46.09 5.49
CA GLY A 1211 -26.62 46.05 6.48
C GLY A 1211 -26.84 45.02 7.58
N ALA A 1212 -25.76 44.66 8.26
CA ALA A 1212 -25.76 43.76 9.40
C ALA A 1212 -25.16 44.46 10.62
N ALA A 1213 -25.73 44.19 11.79
CA ALA A 1213 -25.23 44.65 13.08
C ALA A 1213 -25.11 43.48 14.05
N TYR A 1214 -23.99 43.42 14.79
CA TYR A 1214 -23.75 42.41 15.82
C TYR A 1214 -23.66 43.05 17.19
N PHE A 1215 -24.25 42.40 18.19
CA PHE A 1215 -24.31 42.90 19.56
C PHE A 1215 -23.79 41.86 20.54
N LYS A 1216 -22.96 42.32 21.49
CA LYS A 1216 -22.51 41.52 22.65
C LYS A 1216 -22.92 42.16 23.96
N PRO A 1217 -23.16 41.38 25.04
CA PRO A 1217 -23.25 41.95 26.37
C PRO A 1217 -21.97 42.73 26.69
N SER A 1218 -22.12 43.92 27.26
CA SER A 1218 -20.97 44.71 27.69
C SER A 1218 -20.32 44.01 28.89
N PRO A 1219 -18.97 44.02 29.00
CA PRO A 1219 -18.31 43.50 30.19
C PRO A 1219 -18.91 44.17 31.43
N SER A 1220 -19.24 43.39 32.46
CA SER A 1220 -19.61 44.00 33.74
C SER A 1220 -18.44 44.86 34.20
N ALA A 1221 -18.70 46.14 34.50
CA ALA A 1221 -17.68 46.96 35.13
C ALA A 1221 -17.25 46.23 36.40
N ALA A 1222 -15.99 45.79 36.46
CA ALA A 1222 -15.43 45.19 37.66
C ALA A 1222 -15.62 46.20 38.80
N SER A 1223 -16.53 45.87 39.71
CA SER A 1223 -16.83 46.64 40.92
C SER A 1223 -15.87 46.33 42.03
#